data_AF-A0A850AH19-F1
#
_entry.id   AF-A0A850AH19-F1
#
_cell.length_a   1.000
_cell.length_b   1.000
_cell.length_c   1.000
_cell.angle_alpha   90.00
_cell.angle_beta   90.00
_cell.angle_gamma   90.00
#
_symmetry.space_group_name_H-M   'P 1'
#
loop_
_entity.id
_entity.type
_entity.pdbx_description
1 polymer ?
#
loop_
_entity_poly.entity_id
_entity_poly.type
_entity_poly.pdbx_seq_one_letter_code
_entity_poly.pdbx_strand_id
1 'polypeptide(L)'
;MTTLLHKLFDIREGEAPRALLMFGYVFLVICCLLMLKPVRNSLFLEKYSVKDIPYVYILVAVSAAAVTTFYARFARKARLDRLIKISLLFILSNLLIFWLLLRFDYKGGWFLFIFFVWVAIFGVIAVSQFWTLANFVFDAREAKRLFGFVGAGAISGGIVGGYAARVALLIGTENILLICIALLSLCLLIVPAAWKRRAREVQAEQSRPGRPGQLRLRGGNPFRMLRESPYLAILAGIVGVSVIVANLLDYQYIAIAKAEIPDKDALTAFFGFWLSTLSIISLLIQLLFTRRILGSLGVGPSLFFLPLGILLGALAIWLYPVLWAAILIKVSDGSFKQSINKAGIELLMLPIPSAIKPQAKAFIDVLVDSTATGVGGLLLILFTGVWGFSVGNISLVIVPLVLAWLYLALRVRKQYLEAFRTAIEKRTIDLEEQFTNLQDASLVETALKVMEGKNERQILYVLNLLESVRHERLLPCLQALLRHPSGEIRCQVLKMLARYDSPDLSEEIYSLVGDEQPEVRAEAIAYLFQKSGGEKKARLLREFLNHPDYRVQAAALTCATRCSAEEEWIRTSFPLKELVENTLLQAGQAEGNPTEKKFIKINIARALGTVKRPELYPFLHRLLNDEDPEVLQNAALSAGKNREKAFAPALLALLERRETRKYARQALAEYGEDILDELIARLQESGDSPSLARELSRVLGRIGEQKTVDSLLAQLNHPHPQVRFQALKALNRLRNNFPVLKFNEKLLEQEILKEIRRYLNGAAILYSCRQVQGQNGPREGAARLLLARAMEEKLDNSLERIFRLSGLIYPPRDMYNAYLGIVSARQDTRANALEFLDNLLAPRYKKDLIPIVEAHSSQSLPGSARNRLEHHLLPEQDCLHQLLTGDDGWLKACAAYLAGTAKAGQFAAEILTLASDREQVVREAAEYALRELEKNGRDGEFHP
;
A
#
# COMPACT_ATOMS: atom_id res chain seq x y z
N MET A 1 -43.69 1.12 -12.80
CA MET A 1 -42.69 0.17 -12.27
C MET A 1 -41.26 0.48 -12.76
N THR A 2 -41.08 0.94 -14.00
CA THR A 2 -39.78 1.36 -14.58
C THR A 2 -39.14 2.57 -13.87
N THR A 3 -39.93 3.57 -13.48
CA THR A 3 -39.45 4.79 -12.78
C THR A 3 -38.92 4.54 -11.36
N LEU A 4 -39.44 3.53 -10.64
CA LEU A 4 -39.01 3.19 -9.28
C LEU A 4 -37.73 2.33 -9.29
N LEU A 5 -37.63 1.40 -10.24
CA LEU A 5 -36.42 0.60 -10.49
C LEU A 5 -35.25 1.47 -10.98
N HIS A 6 -35.53 2.50 -11.78
CA HIS A 6 -34.49 3.42 -12.26
C HIS A 6 -33.92 4.30 -11.13
N LYS A 7 -34.76 4.74 -10.17
CA LYS A 7 -34.34 5.58 -9.03
C LYS A 7 -33.63 4.81 -7.90
N LEU A 8 -33.99 3.55 -7.64
CA LEU A 8 -33.42 2.75 -6.53
C LEU A 8 -32.23 1.88 -6.93
N PHE A 9 -32.19 1.38 -8.17
CA PHE A 9 -31.19 0.40 -8.62
C PHE A 9 -30.42 0.83 -9.89
N ASP A 10 -30.59 2.09 -10.34
CA ASP A 10 -29.92 2.69 -11.50
C ASP A 10 -30.06 1.87 -12.81
N ILE A 11 -31.16 1.12 -12.95
CA ILE A 11 -31.43 0.28 -14.13
C ILE A 11 -31.81 1.16 -15.33
N ARG A 12 -31.02 1.13 -16.41
CA ARG A 12 -31.27 1.94 -17.63
C ARG A 12 -32.36 1.35 -18.52
N GLU A 13 -32.93 2.20 -19.38
CA GLU A 13 -33.88 1.78 -20.41
C GLU A 13 -33.25 0.71 -21.33
N GLY A 14 -33.95 -0.42 -21.51
CA GLY A 14 -33.46 -1.61 -22.23
C GLY A 14 -32.86 -2.72 -21.35
N GLU A 15 -32.35 -2.41 -20.16
CA GLU A 15 -31.74 -3.40 -19.24
C GLU A 15 -32.77 -4.12 -18.35
N ALA A 16 -33.86 -3.42 -17.99
CA ALA A 16 -34.91 -3.92 -17.08
C ALA A 16 -35.46 -5.32 -17.41
N PRO A 17 -35.80 -5.69 -18.65
CA PRO A 17 -36.33 -7.02 -18.92
C PRO A 17 -35.29 -8.14 -18.74
N ARG A 18 -34.01 -7.89 -19.04
CA ARG A 18 -32.93 -8.87 -18.78
C ARG A 18 -32.70 -9.04 -17.28
N ALA A 19 -32.69 -7.92 -16.54
CA ALA A 19 -32.58 -7.90 -15.08
C ALA A 19 -33.72 -8.67 -14.39
N LEU A 20 -34.98 -8.44 -14.80
CA LEU A 20 -36.14 -9.14 -14.26
C LEU A 20 -36.14 -10.65 -14.56
N LEU A 21 -35.74 -11.05 -15.78
CA LEU A 21 -35.62 -12.46 -16.13
C LEU A 21 -34.55 -13.16 -15.28
N MET A 22 -33.39 -12.53 -15.09
CA MET A 22 -32.31 -13.09 -14.28
C MET A 22 -32.67 -13.10 -12.79
N PHE A 23 -33.38 -12.08 -12.30
CA PHE A 23 -33.97 -12.06 -10.95
C PHE A 23 -34.93 -13.24 -10.76
N GLY A 24 -35.88 -13.43 -11.68
CA GLY A 24 -36.85 -14.53 -11.62
C GLY A 24 -36.18 -15.90 -11.68
N TYR A 25 -35.15 -16.06 -12.52
CA TYR A 25 -34.41 -17.32 -12.63
C TYR A 25 -33.72 -17.69 -11.32
N VAL A 26 -32.95 -16.78 -10.72
CA VAL A 26 -32.26 -17.08 -9.45
C VAL A 26 -33.23 -17.24 -8.29
N PHE A 27 -34.32 -16.46 -8.28
CA PHE A 27 -35.38 -16.58 -7.30
C PHE A 27 -35.96 -18.00 -7.28
N LEU A 28 -36.36 -18.53 -8.44
CA LEU A 28 -36.96 -19.86 -8.55
C LEU A 28 -35.97 -20.97 -8.18
N VAL A 29 -34.72 -20.88 -8.67
CA VAL A 29 -33.68 -21.88 -8.37
C VAL A 29 -33.39 -21.95 -6.86
N ILE A 30 -33.20 -20.79 -6.22
CA ILE A 30 -32.91 -20.74 -4.77
C ILE A 30 -34.14 -21.11 -3.94
N CYS A 31 -35.33 -20.73 -4.37
CA CYS A 31 -36.59 -21.15 -3.74
C CYS A 31 -36.70 -22.68 -3.70
N CYS A 32 -36.51 -23.36 -4.84
CA CYS A 32 -36.52 -24.82 -4.88
C CYS A 32 -35.39 -25.44 -4.06
N LEU A 33 -34.18 -24.87 -4.08
CA LEU A 33 -33.07 -25.37 -3.28
C LEU A 33 -33.37 -25.30 -1.77
N LEU A 34 -33.98 -24.21 -1.30
CA LEU A 34 -34.32 -24.06 0.12
C LEU A 34 -35.61 -24.79 0.52
N MET A 35 -36.45 -25.22 -0.42
CA MET A 35 -37.52 -26.21 -0.16
C MET A 35 -36.96 -27.64 -0.07
N LEU A 36 -36.04 -28.02 -0.96
CA LEU A 36 -35.49 -29.38 -1.04
C LEU A 36 -34.54 -29.71 0.11
N LYS A 37 -33.83 -28.73 0.69
CA LYS A 37 -32.92 -28.96 1.83
C LYS A 37 -33.64 -29.51 3.08
N PRO A 38 -34.71 -28.86 3.59
CA PRO A 38 -35.56 -29.42 4.65
C PRO A 38 -36.10 -30.81 4.31
N VAL A 39 -36.71 -30.94 3.12
CA VAL A 39 -37.33 -32.18 2.65
C VAL A 39 -36.35 -33.35 2.68
N ARG A 40 -35.15 -33.13 2.15
CA ARG A 40 -34.06 -34.10 2.15
C ARG A 40 -33.66 -34.54 3.55
N ASN A 41 -33.48 -33.58 4.46
CA ASN A 41 -33.05 -33.89 5.83
C ASN A 41 -34.14 -34.70 6.56
N SER A 42 -35.41 -34.29 6.46
CA SER A 42 -36.51 -34.97 7.13
C SER A 42 -36.81 -36.36 6.55
N LEU A 43 -36.81 -36.52 5.22
CA LEU A 43 -36.99 -37.82 4.56
C LEU A 43 -35.86 -38.80 4.90
N PHE A 44 -34.62 -38.30 4.98
CA PHE A 44 -33.50 -39.14 5.40
C PHE A 44 -33.67 -39.61 6.84
N LEU A 45 -34.04 -38.72 7.76
CA LEU A 45 -34.24 -39.02 9.19
C LEU A 45 -35.54 -39.77 9.53
N GLU A 46 -36.44 -39.94 8.57
CA GLU A 46 -37.58 -40.83 8.72
C GLU A 46 -37.16 -42.29 8.68
N LYS A 47 -36.21 -42.63 7.80
CA LYS A 47 -35.78 -44.02 7.56
C LYS A 47 -34.42 -44.35 8.18
N TYR A 48 -33.54 -43.36 8.32
CA TYR A 48 -32.18 -43.53 8.85
C TYR A 48 -31.97 -42.75 10.13
N SER A 49 -30.95 -43.14 10.90
CA SER A 49 -30.58 -42.46 12.13
C SER A 49 -29.77 -41.20 11.84
N VAL A 50 -29.74 -40.29 12.81
CA VAL A 50 -28.85 -39.14 12.79
C VAL A 50 -27.38 -39.57 12.66
N LYS A 51 -27.02 -40.74 13.21
CA LYS A 51 -25.68 -41.34 13.10
C LYS A 51 -25.24 -41.65 11.66
N ASP A 52 -26.19 -41.68 10.70
CA ASP A 52 -25.91 -41.97 9.30
C ASP A 52 -25.55 -40.71 8.49
N ILE A 53 -25.84 -39.51 9.00
CA ILE A 53 -25.53 -38.22 8.35
C ILE A 53 -24.04 -38.05 8.01
N PRO A 54 -23.07 -38.42 8.87
CA PRO A 54 -21.65 -38.26 8.58
C PRO A 54 -21.19 -39.00 7.31
N TYR A 55 -21.76 -40.19 7.02
CA TYR A 55 -21.47 -40.92 5.79
C TYR A 55 -21.96 -40.16 4.56
N VAL A 56 -23.11 -39.50 4.67
CA VAL A 56 -23.64 -38.67 3.59
C VAL A 56 -22.74 -37.47 3.32
N TYR A 57 -22.17 -36.83 4.35
CA TYR A 57 -21.21 -35.73 4.15
C TYR A 57 -19.96 -36.18 3.38
N ILE A 58 -19.45 -37.39 3.66
CA ILE A 58 -18.33 -37.98 2.90
C ILE A 58 -18.75 -38.25 1.45
N LEU A 59 -19.94 -38.82 1.24
CA LEU A 59 -20.46 -39.07 -0.12
C LEU A 59 -20.67 -37.77 -0.90
N VAL A 60 -21.16 -36.72 -0.25
CA VAL A 60 -21.28 -35.37 -0.84
C VAL A 60 -19.91 -34.85 -1.25
N ALA A 61 -18.90 -34.93 -0.38
CA ALA A 61 -17.55 -34.46 -0.67
C ALA A 61 -16.94 -35.14 -1.91
N VAL A 62 -17.00 -36.48 -1.96
CA VAL A 62 -16.47 -37.28 -3.08
C VAL A 62 -17.25 -36.98 -4.37
N SER A 63 -18.59 -36.96 -4.28
CA SER A 63 -19.45 -36.76 -5.45
C SER A 63 -19.36 -35.34 -6.00
N ALA A 64 -19.29 -34.32 -5.14
CA ALA A 64 -19.13 -32.93 -5.55
C ALA A 64 -17.81 -32.71 -6.31
N ALA A 65 -16.71 -33.29 -5.83
CA ALA A 65 -15.41 -33.23 -6.53
C ALA A 65 -15.46 -33.91 -7.91
N ALA A 66 -16.03 -35.11 -7.99
CA ALA A 66 -16.18 -35.85 -9.24
C ALA A 66 -17.06 -35.11 -10.26
N VAL A 67 -18.26 -34.69 -9.82
CA VAL A 67 -19.25 -34.03 -10.69
C VAL A 67 -18.75 -32.66 -11.15
N THR A 68 -18.12 -31.88 -10.29
CA THR A 68 -17.60 -30.54 -10.68
C THR A 68 -16.49 -30.66 -11.71
N THR A 69 -15.61 -31.66 -11.57
CA THR A 69 -14.56 -31.96 -12.56
C THR A 69 -15.16 -32.37 -13.90
N PHE A 70 -16.18 -33.24 -13.89
CA PHE A 70 -16.86 -33.69 -15.11
C PHE A 70 -17.63 -32.54 -15.78
N TYR A 71 -18.36 -31.77 -15.00
CA TYR A 71 -19.09 -30.59 -15.45
C TYR A 71 -18.17 -29.57 -16.11
N ALA A 72 -17.01 -29.25 -15.51
CA ALA A 72 -16.03 -28.34 -16.09
C ALA A 72 -15.41 -28.84 -17.40
N ARG A 73 -15.28 -30.17 -17.59
CA ARG A 73 -14.86 -30.75 -18.88
C ARG A 73 -15.94 -30.61 -19.96
N PHE A 74 -17.20 -30.86 -19.61
CA PHE A 74 -18.32 -30.81 -20.55
C PHE A 74 -18.71 -29.36 -20.91
N ALA A 75 -18.70 -28.45 -19.95
CA ALA A 75 -19.01 -27.03 -20.13
C ALA A 75 -18.07 -26.32 -21.11
N ARG A 76 -16.84 -26.84 -21.32
CA ARG A 76 -15.90 -26.31 -22.33
C ARG A 76 -16.27 -26.63 -23.77
N LYS A 77 -17.07 -27.68 -24.00
CA LYS A 77 -17.42 -28.16 -25.35
C LYS A 77 -18.86 -27.84 -25.76
N ALA A 78 -19.76 -27.65 -24.79
CA ALA A 78 -21.17 -27.41 -25.04
C ALA A 78 -21.50 -25.90 -25.11
N ARG A 79 -22.47 -25.54 -25.94
CA ARG A 79 -23.08 -24.19 -25.90
C ARG A 79 -23.81 -24.01 -24.56
N LEU A 80 -23.59 -22.85 -23.91
CA LEU A 80 -24.09 -22.56 -22.56
C LEU A 80 -25.63 -22.65 -22.46
N ASP A 81 -26.38 -22.18 -23.46
CA ASP A 81 -27.85 -22.26 -23.49
C ASP A 81 -28.36 -23.70 -23.54
N ARG A 82 -27.72 -24.55 -24.36
CA ARG A 82 -28.06 -25.96 -24.47
C ARG A 82 -27.68 -26.72 -23.20
N LEU A 83 -26.53 -26.39 -22.62
CA LEU A 83 -26.03 -26.99 -21.38
C LEU A 83 -27.00 -26.77 -20.22
N ILE A 84 -27.45 -25.52 -20.00
CA ILE A 84 -28.38 -25.18 -18.92
C ILE A 84 -29.76 -25.83 -19.12
N LYS A 85 -30.24 -25.89 -20.37
CA LYS A 85 -31.52 -26.58 -20.65
C LYS A 85 -31.44 -28.08 -20.39
N ILE A 86 -30.37 -28.74 -20.84
CA ILE A 86 -30.18 -30.18 -20.62
C ILE A 86 -30.07 -30.47 -19.11
N SER A 87 -29.31 -29.67 -18.36
CA SER A 87 -29.23 -29.85 -16.90
C SER A 87 -30.57 -29.62 -16.21
N LEU A 88 -31.34 -28.60 -16.61
CA LEU A 88 -32.68 -28.37 -16.07
C LEU A 88 -33.64 -29.54 -16.35
N LEU A 89 -33.67 -30.05 -17.58
CA LEU A 89 -34.48 -31.22 -17.93
C LEU A 89 -34.04 -32.45 -17.13
N PHE A 90 -32.74 -32.68 -17.01
CA PHE A 90 -32.20 -33.75 -16.18
C PHE A 90 -32.60 -33.60 -14.70
N ILE A 91 -32.57 -32.37 -14.16
CA ILE A 91 -33.00 -32.10 -12.78
C ILE A 91 -34.49 -32.40 -12.60
N LEU A 92 -35.34 -31.94 -13.52
CA LEU A 92 -36.79 -32.20 -13.49
C LEU A 92 -37.11 -33.69 -13.57
N SER A 93 -36.45 -34.42 -14.47
CA SER A 93 -36.61 -35.88 -14.60
C SER A 93 -36.20 -36.61 -13.32
N ASN A 94 -35.08 -36.24 -12.70
CA ASN A 94 -34.66 -36.85 -11.44
C ASN A 94 -35.63 -36.56 -10.29
N LEU A 95 -36.12 -35.32 -10.16
CA LEU A 95 -37.13 -34.98 -9.14
C LEU A 95 -38.41 -35.80 -9.31
N LEU A 96 -38.85 -36.01 -10.55
CA LEU A 96 -40.00 -36.85 -10.84
C LEU A 96 -39.73 -38.32 -10.45
N ILE A 97 -38.55 -38.85 -10.78
CA ILE A 97 -38.14 -40.20 -10.39
C ILE A 97 -38.11 -40.35 -8.86
N PHE A 98 -37.51 -39.40 -8.14
CA PHE A 98 -37.49 -39.44 -6.68
C PHE A 98 -38.90 -39.37 -6.08
N TRP A 99 -39.77 -38.52 -6.63
CA TRP A 99 -41.15 -38.45 -6.19
C TRP A 99 -41.89 -39.78 -6.42
N LEU A 100 -41.72 -40.43 -7.57
CA LEU A 100 -42.30 -41.75 -7.85
C LEU A 100 -41.76 -42.82 -6.89
N LEU A 101 -40.45 -42.85 -6.65
CA LEU A 101 -39.82 -43.79 -5.72
C LEU A 101 -40.33 -43.63 -4.28
N LEU A 102 -40.58 -42.39 -3.85
CA LEU A 102 -41.17 -42.07 -2.55
C LEU A 102 -42.66 -42.46 -2.51
N ARG A 103 -43.42 -42.15 -3.57
CA ARG A 103 -44.87 -42.40 -3.64
C ARG A 103 -45.21 -43.89 -3.61
N PHE A 104 -44.39 -44.73 -4.23
CA PHE A 104 -44.57 -46.19 -4.28
C PHE A 104 -43.85 -46.94 -3.16
N ASP A 105 -43.32 -46.23 -2.15
CA ASP A 105 -42.60 -46.78 -1.01
C ASP A 105 -41.59 -47.88 -1.38
N TYR A 106 -40.65 -47.53 -2.26
CA TYR A 106 -39.67 -48.50 -2.74
C TYR A 106 -38.83 -49.05 -1.57
N LYS A 107 -38.99 -50.36 -1.31
CA LYS A 107 -38.56 -51.06 -0.08
C LYS A 107 -37.07 -50.88 0.29
N GLY A 108 -36.20 -50.56 -0.67
CA GLY A 108 -34.76 -50.48 -0.47
C GLY A 108 -34.23 -49.28 0.35
N GLY A 109 -34.90 -48.11 0.36
CA GLY A 109 -34.49 -46.91 1.13
C GLY A 109 -33.12 -46.28 0.82
N TRP A 110 -32.18 -46.99 0.20
CA TRP A 110 -30.82 -46.52 -0.15
C TRP A 110 -30.85 -45.32 -1.10
N PHE A 111 -31.91 -45.17 -1.90
CA PHE A 111 -32.09 -44.03 -2.79
C PHE A 111 -32.17 -42.69 -2.03
N LEU A 112 -32.46 -42.68 -0.72
CA LEU A 112 -32.42 -41.47 0.11
C LEU A 112 -30.99 -40.94 0.32
N PHE A 113 -29.97 -41.81 0.35
CA PHE A 113 -28.57 -41.37 0.30
C PHE A 113 -28.30 -40.65 -1.02
N ILE A 114 -28.75 -41.23 -2.13
CA ILE A 114 -28.58 -40.64 -3.46
C ILE A 114 -29.34 -39.33 -3.57
N PHE A 115 -30.59 -39.28 -3.12
CA PHE A 115 -31.38 -38.05 -3.07
C PHE A 115 -30.67 -36.98 -2.26
N PHE A 116 -30.05 -37.35 -1.13
CA PHE A 116 -29.36 -36.39 -0.29
C PHE A 116 -28.15 -35.77 -0.99
N VAL A 117 -27.30 -36.64 -1.56
CA VAL A 117 -26.12 -36.22 -2.34
C VAL A 117 -26.56 -35.41 -3.57
N TRP A 118 -27.64 -35.83 -4.23
CA TRP A 118 -28.18 -35.18 -5.42
C TRP A 118 -28.65 -33.75 -5.12
N VAL A 119 -29.37 -33.52 -4.03
CA VAL A 119 -29.81 -32.15 -3.64
C VAL A 119 -28.60 -31.26 -3.34
N ALA A 120 -27.53 -31.79 -2.74
CA ALA A 120 -26.30 -31.04 -2.50
C ALA A 120 -25.62 -30.64 -3.83
N ILE A 121 -25.49 -31.60 -4.76
CA ILE A 121 -24.91 -31.37 -6.09
C ILE A 121 -25.76 -30.39 -6.91
N PHE A 122 -27.09 -30.50 -6.85
CA PHE A 122 -28.01 -29.57 -7.49
C PHE A 122 -27.71 -28.13 -7.07
N GLY A 123 -27.51 -27.87 -5.77
CA GLY A 123 -27.14 -26.55 -5.27
C GLY A 123 -25.85 -26.01 -5.88
N VAL A 124 -24.80 -26.83 -5.95
CA VAL A 124 -23.49 -26.43 -6.51
C VAL A 124 -23.61 -26.11 -8.01
N ILE A 125 -24.23 -27.00 -8.78
CA ILE A 125 -24.34 -26.84 -10.24
C ILE A 125 -25.28 -25.68 -10.61
N ALA A 126 -26.45 -25.59 -9.97
CA ALA A 126 -27.45 -24.60 -10.34
C ALA A 126 -26.96 -23.17 -10.08
N VAL A 127 -26.27 -22.93 -8.95
CA VAL A 127 -25.65 -21.64 -8.64
C VAL A 127 -24.52 -21.32 -9.62
N SER A 128 -23.65 -22.30 -9.92
CA SER A 128 -22.58 -22.12 -10.90
C SER A 128 -23.12 -21.78 -12.30
N GLN A 129 -24.17 -22.46 -12.74
CA GLN A 129 -24.83 -22.22 -14.03
C GLN A 129 -25.47 -20.85 -14.12
N PHE A 130 -26.16 -20.45 -13.04
CA PHE A 130 -26.75 -19.12 -12.93
C PHE A 130 -25.70 -18.03 -13.11
N TRP A 131 -24.58 -18.06 -12.37
CA TRP A 131 -23.53 -17.04 -12.49
C TRP A 131 -22.84 -17.05 -13.84
N THR A 132 -22.67 -18.23 -14.45
CA THR A 132 -22.13 -18.34 -15.81
C THR A 132 -23.05 -17.68 -16.83
N LEU A 133 -24.37 -17.87 -16.71
CA LEU A 133 -25.36 -17.20 -17.55
C LEU A 133 -25.43 -15.69 -17.27
N ALA A 134 -25.36 -15.26 -16.01
CA ALA A 134 -25.37 -13.84 -15.64
C ALA A 134 -24.18 -13.09 -16.24
N ASN A 135 -22.99 -13.69 -16.21
CA ASN A 135 -21.79 -13.12 -16.83
C ASN A 135 -21.86 -13.10 -18.37
N PHE A 136 -22.71 -13.92 -18.98
CA PHE A 136 -22.98 -13.85 -20.42
C PHE A 136 -24.03 -12.78 -20.77
N VAL A 137 -25.07 -12.65 -19.93
CA VAL A 137 -26.19 -11.72 -20.14
C VAL A 137 -25.78 -10.27 -19.87
N PHE A 138 -24.90 -10.02 -18.90
CA PHE A 138 -24.49 -8.67 -18.49
C PHE A 138 -23.02 -8.40 -18.77
N ASP A 139 -22.72 -7.22 -19.31
CA ASP A 139 -21.33 -6.75 -19.44
C ASP A 139 -20.77 -6.31 -18.09
N ALA A 140 -19.44 -6.21 -17.97
CA ALA A 140 -18.77 -5.90 -16.70
C ALA A 140 -19.26 -4.59 -16.02
N ARG A 141 -19.72 -3.60 -16.80
CA ARG A 141 -20.31 -2.35 -16.27
C ARG A 141 -21.75 -2.55 -15.79
N GLU A 142 -22.56 -3.27 -16.56
CA GLU A 142 -23.94 -3.62 -16.17
C GLU A 142 -23.94 -4.53 -14.92
N ALA A 143 -23.05 -5.52 -14.88
CA ALA A 143 -22.90 -6.46 -13.77
C ALA A 143 -22.64 -5.77 -12.42
N LYS A 144 -21.72 -4.78 -12.39
CA LYS A 144 -21.41 -4.01 -11.17
C LYS A 144 -22.63 -3.32 -10.55
N ARG A 145 -23.62 -2.97 -11.37
CA ARG A 145 -24.84 -2.28 -10.95
C ARG A 145 -26.01 -3.22 -10.73
N LEU A 146 -26.26 -4.13 -11.68
CA LEU A 146 -27.45 -4.97 -11.72
C LEU A 146 -27.34 -6.21 -10.82
N PHE A 147 -26.13 -6.67 -10.47
CA PHE A 147 -25.97 -7.86 -9.62
C PHE A 147 -26.51 -7.65 -8.21
N GLY A 148 -26.57 -6.41 -7.70
CA GLY A 148 -27.23 -6.11 -6.43
C GLY A 148 -28.73 -6.42 -6.48
N PHE A 149 -29.41 -5.97 -7.54
CA PHE A 149 -30.82 -6.26 -7.77
C PHE A 149 -31.06 -7.75 -8.03
N VAL A 150 -30.30 -8.37 -8.93
CA VAL A 150 -30.45 -9.80 -9.24
C VAL A 150 -30.15 -10.66 -8.00
N GLY A 151 -29.15 -10.30 -7.19
CA GLY A 151 -28.82 -10.96 -5.93
C GLY A 151 -29.94 -10.88 -4.89
N ALA A 152 -30.72 -9.79 -4.86
CA ALA A 152 -31.93 -9.71 -4.03
C ALA A 152 -32.97 -10.78 -4.41
N GLY A 153 -32.98 -11.22 -5.67
CA GLY A 153 -33.79 -12.37 -6.13
C GLY A 153 -33.40 -13.67 -5.43
N ALA A 154 -32.11 -13.91 -5.20
CA ALA A 154 -31.64 -15.09 -4.48
C ALA A 154 -32.10 -15.08 -3.01
N ILE A 155 -31.98 -13.93 -2.33
CA ILE A 155 -32.37 -13.79 -0.91
C ILE A 155 -33.90 -13.95 -0.76
N SER A 156 -34.67 -13.24 -1.58
CA SER A 156 -36.14 -13.35 -1.56
C SER A 156 -36.62 -14.76 -1.94
N GLY A 157 -35.99 -15.40 -2.93
CA GLY A 157 -36.26 -16.80 -3.29
C GLY A 157 -36.00 -17.74 -2.13
N GLY A 158 -34.91 -17.52 -1.38
CA GLY A 158 -34.61 -18.30 -0.20
C GLY A 158 -35.65 -18.15 0.91
N ILE A 159 -36.05 -16.91 1.21
CA ILE A 159 -37.08 -16.62 2.23
C ILE A 159 -38.41 -17.26 1.86
N VAL A 160 -38.84 -17.14 0.60
CA VAL A 160 -40.09 -17.74 0.12
C VAL A 160 -39.99 -19.26 0.15
N GLY A 161 -38.89 -19.84 -0.33
CA GLY A 161 -38.70 -21.29 -0.38
C GLY A 161 -38.75 -21.96 0.99
N GLY A 162 -38.04 -21.42 1.99
CA GLY A 162 -38.05 -22.02 3.33
C GLY A 162 -39.44 -21.93 4.02
N TYR A 163 -40.18 -20.82 3.86
CA TYR A 163 -41.54 -20.74 4.40
C TYR A 163 -42.53 -21.60 3.60
N ALA A 164 -42.34 -21.73 2.28
CA ALA A 164 -43.14 -22.63 1.46
C ALA A 164 -42.95 -24.11 1.85
N ALA A 165 -41.84 -24.48 2.51
CA ALA A 165 -41.69 -25.82 3.06
C ALA A 165 -42.69 -26.14 4.20
N ARG A 166 -43.33 -25.13 4.82
CA ARG A 166 -44.45 -25.36 5.77
C ARG A 166 -45.66 -26.01 5.12
N VAL A 167 -45.80 -25.92 3.79
CA VAL A 167 -46.84 -26.61 3.03
C VAL A 167 -46.73 -28.14 3.19
N ALA A 168 -45.57 -28.67 3.62
CA ALA A 168 -45.43 -30.08 4.03
C ALA A 168 -46.53 -30.54 5.00
N LEU A 169 -46.94 -29.67 5.93
CA LEU A 169 -47.99 -29.98 6.92
C LEU A 169 -49.38 -30.21 6.29
N LEU A 170 -49.59 -29.73 5.07
CA LEU A 170 -50.87 -29.81 4.37
C LEU A 170 -50.90 -30.93 3.32
N ILE A 171 -49.79 -31.11 2.60
CA ILE A 171 -49.74 -32.02 1.44
C ILE A 171 -48.73 -33.16 1.60
N GLY A 172 -47.99 -33.23 2.71
CA GLY A 172 -46.89 -34.18 2.92
C GLY A 172 -45.56 -33.71 2.33
N THR A 173 -44.45 -34.11 2.98
CA THR A 173 -43.08 -33.72 2.61
C THR A 173 -42.70 -34.15 1.18
N GLU A 174 -43.15 -35.32 0.70
CA GLU A 174 -42.84 -35.84 -0.63
C GLU A 174 -43.41 -34.94 -1.73
N ASN A 175 -44.61 -34.42 -1.52
CA ASN A 175 -45.32 -33.66 -2.55
C ASN A 175 -44.74 -32.26 -2.77
N ILE A 176 -43.82 -31.80 -1.90
CA ILE A 176 -43.00 -30.61 -2.15
C ILE A 176 -42.13 -30.78 -3.42
N LEU A 177 -41.75 -32.02 -3.78
CA LEU A 177 -40.99 -32.26 -5.02
C LEU A 177 -41.81 -31.83 -6.25
N LEU A 178 -43.13 -31.99 -6.26
CA LEU A 178 -44.00 -31.54 -7.34
C LEU A 178 -44.04 -30.02 -7.46
N ILE A 179 -44.05 -29.31 -6.33
CA ILE A 179 -43.95 -27.84 -6.31
C ILE A 179 -42.60 -27.42 -6.91
N CYS A 180 -41.52 -28.10 -6.55
CA CYS A 180 -40.20 -27.82 -7.12
C CYS A 180 -40.14 -28.09 -8.63
N ILE A 181 -40.77 -29.16 -9.12
CA ILE A 181 -40.90 -29.45 -10.56
C ILE A 181 -41.65 -28.32 -11.26
N ALA A 182 -42.80 -27.88 -10.72
CA ALA A 182 -43.58 -26.80 -11.30
C ALA A 182 -42.78 -25.48 -11.35
N LEU A 183 -42.12 -25.10 -10.25
CA LEU A 183 -41.30 -23.89 -10.20
C LEU A 183 -40.09 -23.95 -11.14
N LEU A 184 -39.35 -25.06 -11.18
CA LEU A 184 -38.20 -25.21 -12.08
C LEU A 184 -38.59 -25.34 -13.56
N SER A 185 -39.80 -25.79 -13.87
CA SER A 185 -40.31 -25.83 -15.25
C SER A 185 -40.43 -24.43 -15.85
N LEU A 186 -40.76 -23.41 -15.04
CA LEU A 186 -40.79 -22.01 -15.46
C LEU A 186 -39.40 -21.52 -15.91
N CYS A 187 -38.32 -22.05 -15.33
CA CYS A 187 -36.96 -21.73 -15.74
C CYS A 187 -36.66 -22.14 -17.19
N LEU A 188 -37.34 -23.17 -17.72
CA LEU A 188 -37.22 -23.57 -19.13
C LEU A 188 -37.72 -22.50 -20.10
N LEU A 189 -38.60 -21.59 -19.65
CA LEU A 189 -39.07 -20.43 -20.41
C LEU A 189 -38.12 -19.24 -20.24
N ILE A 190 -37.69 -18.99 -19.00
CA ILE A 190 -36.89 -17.81 -18.64
C ILE A 190 -35.49 -17.84 -19.27
N VAL A 191 -34.77 -18.98 -19.18
CA VAL A 191 -33.40 -19.12 -19.67
C VAL A 191 -33.27 -18.81 -21.17
N PRO A 192 -34.05 -19.44 -22.08
CA PRO A 192 -34.01 -19.07 -23.50
C PRO A 192 -34.50 -17.65 -23.78
N ALA A 193 -35.44 -17.09 -23.01
CA ALA A 193 -35.87 -15.71 -23.17
C ALA A 193 -34.73 -14.72 -22.84
N ALA A 194 -33.98 -14.96 -21.76
CA ALA A 194 -32.81 -14.17 -21.38
C ALA A 194 -31.69 -14.30 -22.42
N TRP A 195 -31.42 -15.53 -22.89
CA TRP A 195 -30.42 -15.78 -23.92
C TRP A 195 -30.73 -15.08 -25.24
N LYS A 196 -31.96 -15.22 -25.75
CA LYS A 196 -32.38 -14.62 -27.05
C LYS A 196 -32.27 -13.09 -27.04
N ARG A 197 -32.59 -12.45 -25.91
CA ARG A 197 -32.49 -10.98 -25.78
C ARG A 197 -31.05 -10.49 -25.90
N ARG A 198 -30.10 -11.15 -25.23
CA ARG A 198 -28.67 -10.83 -25.36
C ARG A 198 -28.08 -11.20 -26.72
N ALA A 199 -28.45 -12.36 -27.27
CA ALA A 199 -27.97 -12.80 -28.58
C ALA A 199 -28.37 -11.83 -29.71
N ARG A 200 -29.57 -11.22 -29.62
CA ARG A 200 -30.03 -10.18 -30.55
C ARG A 200 -29.21 -8.87 -30.45
N GLU A 201 -28.83 -8.47 -29.23
CA GLU A 201 -27.98 -7.30 -29.00
C GLU A 201 -26.53 -7.55 -29.48
N VAL A 202 -25.97 -8.72 -29.19
CA VAL A 202 -24.61 -9.10 -29.64
C VAL A 202 -24.55 -9.19 -31.17
N GLN A 203 -25.60 -9.69 -31.84
CA GLN A 203 -25.71 -9.65 -33.30
C GLN A 203 -25.85 -8.22 -33.85
N ALA A 204 -26.50 -7.31 -33.13
CA ALA A 204 -26.57 -5.89 -33.51
C ALA A 204 -25.24 -5.14 -33.29
N GLU A 205 -24.45 -5.54 -32.28
CA GLU A 205 -23.11 -4.97 -31.99
C GLU A 205 -22.00 -5.54 -32.89
N GLN A 206 -22.12 -6.78 -33.37
CA GLN A 206 -21.16 -7.43 -34.28
C GLN A 206 -21.17 -6.87 -35.71
N SER A 207 -22.15 -6.03 -36.07
CA SER A 207 -22.17 -5.28 -37.35
C SER A 207 -21.25 -4.05 -37.35
N ARG A 208 -20.45 -3.83 -36.29
CA ARG A 208 -19.42 -2.78 -36.24
C ARG A 208 -18.02 -3.42 -36.20
N PRO A 209 -17.10 -3.05 -37.11
CA PRO A 209 -15.75 -3.61 -37.12
C PRO A 209 -14.93 -3.05 -35.96
N GLY A 210 -14.31 -3.92 -35.14
CA GLY A 210 -13.20 -3.52 -34.27
C GLY A 210 -13.23 -3.91 -32.78
N ARG A 211 -13.72 -5.09 -32.36
CA ARG A 211 -13.47 -5.58 -30.99
C ARG A 211 -12.98 -7.04 -30.94
N PRO A 212 -11.75 -7.30 -30.43
CA PRO A 212 -11.26 -8.66 -30.20
C PRO A 212 -12.04 -9.35 -29.08
N GLY A 213 -12.32 -10.64 -29.31
CA GLY A 213 -13.14 -11.48 -28.44
C GLY A 213 -12.47 -11.90 -27.13
N GLN A 214 -13.33 -11.99 -26.10
CA GLN A 214 -13.36 -12.97 -25.01
C GLN A 214 -12.02 -13.36 -24.35
N LEU A 215 -11.84 -12.86 -23.12
CA LEU A 215 -10.86 -13.35 -22.15
C LEU A 215 -10.98 -14.88 -21.98
N ARG A 216 -10.03 -15.61 -22.57
CA ARG A 216 -9.79 -17.02 -22.24
C ARG A 216 -9.26 -17.09 -20.81
N LEU A 217 -9.96 -17.82 -19.94
CA LEU A 217 -9.46 -18.24 -18.63
C LEU A 217 -8.16 -19.04 -18.86
N ARG A 218 -7.01 -18.41 -18.61
CA ARG A 218 -5.69 -19.03 -18.74
C ARG A 218 -5.50 -19.97 -17.55
N GLY A 219 -5.58 -21.28 -17.78
CA GLY A 219 -5.47 -22.30 -16.74
C GLY A 219 -4.08 -22.34 -16.12
N GLY A 220 -3.91 -21.69 -14.96
CA GLY A 220 -2.82 -21.97 -14.03
C GLY A 220 -3.21 -23.12 -13.08
N ASN A 221 -2.24 -23.80 -12.50
CA ASN A 221 -2.50 -24.87 -11.53
C ASN A 221 -2.81 -24.27 -10.15
N PRO A 222 -4.04 -24.35 -9.62
CA PRO A 222 -4.47 -23.61 -8.41
C PRO A 222 -3.66 -23.97 -7.15
N PHE A 223 -3.17 -25.20 -7.07
CA PHE A 223 -2.36 -25.68 -5.94
C PHE A 223 -1.00 -24.98 -5.83
N ARG A 224 -0.37 -24.68 -6.97
CA ARG A 224 0.89 -23.95 -7.00
C ARG A 224 0.71 -22.52 -6.47
N MET A 225 -0.45 -21.92 -6.76
CA MET A 225 -0.81 -20.56 -6.36
C MET A 225 -1.04 -20.43 -4.85
N LEU A 226 -1.62 -21.44 -4.19
CA LEU A 226 -1.74 -21.47 -2.72
C LEU A 226 -0.38 -21.63 -2.03
N ARG A 227 0.50 -22.47 -2.58
CA ARG A 227 1.82 -22.70 -1.99
C ARG A 227 2.72 -21.47 -2.10
N GLU A 228 2.57 -20.69 -3.17
CA GLU A 228 3.35 -19.48 -3.43
C GLU A 228 2.81 -18.24 -2.70
N SER A 229 1.57 -18.25 -2.21
CA SER A 229 0.97 -17.12 -1.48
C SER A 229 0.52 -17.53 -0.07
N PRO A 230 1.29 -17.21 0.98
CA PRO A 230 0.91 -17.54 2.36
C PRO A 230 -0.44 -16.93 2.75
N TYR A 231 -0.74 -15.73 2.23
CA TYR A 231 -2.03 -15.06 2.42
C TYR A 231 -3.21 -15.90 1.95
N LEU A 232 -3.12 -16.46 0.74
CA LEU A 232 -4.19 -17.27 0.17
C LEU A 232 -4.37 -18.59 0.92
N ALA A 233 -3.28 -19.17 1.44
CA ALA A 233 -3.32 -20.37 2.27
C ALA A 233 -4.05 -20.13 3.61
N ILE A 234 -3.82 -18.99 4.28
CA ILE A 234 -4.54 -18.64 5.51
C ILE A 234 -6.03 -18.43 5.22
N LEU A 235 -6.37 -17.76 4.12
CA LEU A 235 -7.76 -17.55 3.72
C LEU A 235 -8.48 -18.87 3.43
N ALA A 236 -7.82 -19.77 2.71
CA ALA A 236 -8.31 -21.13 2.50
C ALA A 236 -8.47 -21.90 3.82
N GLY A 237 -7.53 -21.75 4.76
CA GLY A 237 -7.62 -22.32 6.09
C GLY A 237 -8.82 -21.81 6.89
N ILE A 238 -9.09 -20.50 6.87
CA ILE A 238 -10.26 -19.89 7.50
C ILE A 238 -11.55 -20.49 6.94
N VAL A 239 -11.68 -20.56 5.61
CA VAL A 239 -12.88 -21.13 4.97
C VAL A 239 -13.01 -22.63 5.29
N GLY A 240 -11.92 -23.39 5.20
CA GLY A 240 -11.92 -24.82 5.50
C GLY A 240 -12.35 -25.14 6.93
N VAL A 241 -11.76 -24.46 7.93
CA VAL A 241 -12.16 -24.62 9.34
C VAL A 241 -13.61 -24.20 9.54
N SER A 242 -14.06 -23.10 8.91
CA SER A 242 -15.45 -22.64 9.02
C SER A 242 -16.46 -23.66 8.47
N VAL A 243 -16.10 -24.43 7.45
CA VAL A 243 -16.95 -25.47 6.85
C VAL A 243 -16.98 -26.72 7.73
N ILE A 244 -15.83 -27.14 8.28
CA ILE A 244 -15.78 -28.25 9.25
C ILE A 244 -16.68 -27.94 10.46
N VAL A 245 -16.52 -26.75 11.04
CA VAL A 245 -17.34 -26.28 12.16
C VAL A 245 -18.82 -26.25 11.75
N ALA A 246 -19.16 -25.70 10.59
CA ALA A 246 -20.55 -25.65 10.12
C ALA A 246 -21.20 -27.04 10.01
N ASN A 247 -20.46 -28.06 9.56
CA ASN A 247 -20.97 -29.45 9.46
C ASN A 247 -21.19 -30.10 10.83
N LEU A 248 -20.28 -29.86 11.79
CA LEU A 248 -20.45 -30.32 13.18
C LEU A 248 -21.69 -29.67 13.82
N LEU A 249 -21.88 -28.37 13.58
CA LEU A 249 -23.05 -27.60 14.01
C LEU A 249 -24.35 -28.07 13.35
N ASP A 250 -24.31 -28.33 12.04
CA ASP A 250 -25.45 -28.89 11.30
C ASP A 250 -25.87 -30.24 11.88
N TYR A 251 -24.91 -31.11 12.19
CA TYR A 251 -25.18 -32.39 12.83
C TYR A 251 -25.86 -32.20 14.21
N GLN A 252 -25.31 -31.34 15.08
CA GLN A 252 -25.92 -31.07 16.39
C GLN A 252 -27.34 -30.51 16.27
N TYR A 253 -27.54 -29.56 15.36
CA TYR A 253 -28.85 -28.95 15.11
C TYR A 253 -29.86 -29.98 14.61
N ILE A 254 -29.49 -30.81 13.63
CA ILE A 254 -30.37 -31.85 13.08
C ILE A 254 -30.68 -32.92 14.14
N ALA A 255 -29.69 -33.30 14.95
CA ALA A 255 -29.85 -34.29 16.02
C ALA A 255 -30.84 -33.84 17.09
N ILE A 256 -30.67 -32.62 17.60
CA ILE A 256 -31.52 -32.05 18.64
C ILE A 256 -32.93 -31.80 18.10
N ALA A 257 -33.06 -31.31 16.87
CA ALA A 257 -34.37 -31.08 16.24
C ALA A 257 -35.15 -32.39 16.03
N LYS A 258 -34.50 -33.48 15.57
CA LYS A 258 -35.16 -34.78 15.38
C LYS A 258 -35.57 -35.43 16.71
N ALA A 259 -34.83 -35.19 17.79
CA ALA A 259 -35.18 -35.70 19.11
C ALA A 259 -36.47 -35.06 19.64
N GLU A 260 -36.66 -33.76 19.40
CA GLU A 260 -37.84 -33.01 19.86
C GLU A 260 -39.03 -33.05 18.89
N ILE A 261 -38.78 -33.25 17.59
CA ILE A 261 -39.81 -33.27 16.55
C ILE A 261 -39.74 -34.62 15.81
N PRO A 262 -40.49 -35.64 16.27
CA PRO A 262 -40.46 -36.97 15.67
C PRO A 262 -41.10 -37.02 14.28
N ASP A 263 -42.19 -36.26 14.10
CA ASP A 263 -42.95 -36.21 12.86
C ASP A 263 -42.16 -35.56 11.71
N LYS A 264 -42.12 -36.25 10.57
CA LYS A 264 -41.34 -35.80 9.40
C LYS A 264 -41.85 -34.49 8.84
N ASP A 265 -43.17 -34.33 8.69
CA ASP A 265 -43.74 -33.16 8.03
C ASP A 265 -43.58 -31.91 8.89
N ALA A 266 -43.76 -32.03 10.20
CA ALA A 266 -43.43 -31.02 11.19
C ALA A 266 -41.94 -30.68 11.18
N LEU A 267 -41.05 -31.68 11.06
CA LEU A 267 -39.61 -31.47 10.98
C LEU A 267 -39.21 -30.73 9.70
N THR A 268 -39.83 -31.05 8.56
CA THR A 268 -39.65 -30.32 7.29
C THR A 268 -40.08 -28.86 7.42
N ALA A 269 -41.26 -28.63 8.00
CA ALA A 269 -41.79 -27.29 8.23
C ALA A 269 -40.90 -26.49 9.20
N PHE A 270 -40.38 -27.12 10.25
CA PHE A 270 -39.47 -26.52 11.22
C PHE A 270 -38.15 -26.09 10.58
N PHE A 271 -37.48 -26.99 9.85
CA PHE A 271 -36.24 -26.65 9.16
C PHE A 271 -36.45 -25.53 8.13
N GLY A 272 -37.54 -25.59 7.38
CA GLY A 272 -37.90 -24.54 6.42
C GLY A 272 -38.13 -23.18 7.08
N PHE A 273 -38.92 -23.15 8.15
CA PHE A 273 -39.20 -21.93 8.91
C PHE A 273 -37.92 -21.26 9.41
N TRP A 274 -37.04 -22.04 10.05
CA TRP A 274 -35.79 -21.48 10.56
C TRP A 274 -34.83 -21.07 9.45
N LEU A 275 -34.69 -21.82 8.36
CA LEU A 275 -33.88 -21.41 7.20
C LEU A 275 -34.31 -20.04 6.62
N SER A 276 -35.61 -19.79 6.52
CA SER A 276 -36.15 -18.50 6.07
C SER A 276 -35.93 -17.39 7.10
N THR A 277 -36.22 -17.65 8.37
CA THR A 277 -36.02 -16.68 9.46
C THR A 277 -34.55 -16.27 9.57
N LEU A 278 -33.62 -17.23 9.45
CA LEU A 278 -32.17 -16.98 9.42
C LEU A 278 -31.77 -16.07 8.25
N SER A 279 -32.39 -16.24 7.09
CA SER A 279 -32.17 -15.42 5.90
C SER A 279 -32.68 -13.99 6.09
N ILE A 280 -33.82 -13.81 6.77
CA ILE A 280 -34.35 -12.48 7.14
C ILE A 280 -33.42 -11.78 8.14
N ILE A 281 -33.00 -12.48 9.20
CA ILE A 281 -32.06 -11.93 10.19
C ILE A 281 -30.74 -11.55 9.50
N SER A 282 -30.22 -12.42 8.62
CA SER A 282 -29.03 -12.12 7.83
C SER A 282 -29.19 -10.86 7.00
N LEU A 283 -30.34 -10.68 6.34
CA LEU A 283 -30.63 -9.49 5.53
C LEU A 283 -30.69 -8.22 6.38
N LEU A 284 -31.33 -8.28 7.55
CA LEU A 284 -31.39 -7.16 8.50
C LEU A 284 -29.99 -6.78 9.00
N ILE A 285 -29.16 -7.76 9.35
CA ILE A 285 -27.76 -7.55 9.74
C ILE A 285 -26.96 -6.94 8.58
N GLN A 286 -27.19 -7.42 7.36
CA GLN A 286 -26.54 -6.91 6.16
C GLN A 286 -26.89 -5.43 5.89
N LEU A 287 -28.16 -5.05 6.01
CA LEU A 287 -28.63 -3.70 5.72
C LEU A 287 -28.30 -2.69 6.84
N LEU A 288 -28.45 -3.08 8.10
CA LEU A 288 -28.38 -2.15 9.25
C LEU A 288 -27.00 -2.09 9.91
N PHE A 289 -26.29 -3.21 9.97
CA PHE A 289 -25.10 -3.35 10.81
C PHE A 289 -23.81 -3.57 10.01
N THR A 290 -23.86 -4.29 8.89
CA THR A 290 -22.64 -4.68 8.15
C THR A 290 -21.83 -3.47 7.68
N ARG A 291 -22.47 -2.45 7.08
CA ARG A 291 -21.78 -1.21 6.69
C ARG A 291 -21.15 -0.49 7.87
N ARG A 292 -21.82 -0.44 9.02
CA ARG A 292 -21.29 0.22 10.24
C ARG A 292 -20.10 -0.54 10.78
N ILE A 293 -20.20 -1.86 10.93
CA ILE A 293 -19.15 -2.74 11.45
C ILE A 293 -17.91 -2.67 10.56
N LEU A 294 -18.06 -2.89 9.25
CA LEU A 294 -16.92 -2.84 8.31
C LEU A 294 -16.34 -1.43 8.20
N GLY A 295 -17.18 -0.39 8.18
CA GLY A 295 -16.72 1.00 8.02
C GLY A 295 -16.00 1.56 9.25
N SER A 296 -16.45 1.23 10.47
CA SER A 296 -15.88 1.78 11.70
C SER A 296 -14.79 0.91 12.33
N LEU A 297 -14.94 -0.42 12.29
CA LEU A 297 -14.00 -1.36 12.90
C LEU A 297 -12.99 -1.92 11.88
N GLY A 298 -13.27 -1.80 10.58
CA GLY A 298 -12.43 -2.34 9.51
C GLY A 298 -12.70 -3.83 9.23
N VAL A 299 -11.99 -4.36 8.22
CA VAL A 299 -12.20 -5.74 7.72
C VAL A 299 -11.73 -6.79 8.72
N GLY A 300 -10.58 -6.58 9.35
CA GLY A 300 -9.99 -7.53 10.30
C GLY A 300 -10.93 -7.88 11.47
N PRO A 301 -11.36 -6.92 12.29
CA PRO A 301 -12.23 -7.19 13.43
C PRO A 301 -13.58 -7.82 13.07
N SER A 302 -14.10 -7.57 11.86
CA SER A 302 -15.37 -8.14 11.40
C SER A 302 -15.37 -9.67 11.34
N LEU A 303 -14.20 -10.29 11.14
CA LEU A 303 -14.05 -11.75 11.03
C LEU A 303 -14.21 -12.48 12.37
N PHE A 304 -14.17 -11.77 13.51
CA PHE A 304 -14.32 -12.40 14.83
C PHE A 304 -15.78 -12.63 15.22
N PHE A 305 -16.74 -11.91 14.63
CA PHE A 305 -18.16 -11.99 15.03
C PHE A 305 -18.74 -13.40 14.89
N LEU A 306 -18.49 -14.06 13.76
CA LEU A 306 -18.97 -15.42 13.50
C LEU A 306 -18.37 -16.47 14.45
N PRO A 307 -17.03 -16.64 14.54
CA PRO A 307 -16.45 -17.63 15.45
C PRO A 307 -16.76 -17.33 16.92
N LEU A 308 -16.85 -16.08 17.34
CA LEU A 308 -17.21 -15.74 18.72
C LEU A 308 -18.68 -16.10 19.03
N GLY A 309 -19.60 -15.83 18.10
CA GLY A 309 -20.99 -16.26 18.22
C GLY A 309 -21.14 -17.79 18.28
N ILE A 310 -20.36 -18.51 17.45
CA ILE A 310 -20.32 -19.98 17.49
C ILE A 310 -19.74 -20.48 18.82
N LEU A 311 -18.68 -19.85 19.34
CA LEU A 311 -18.08 -20.25 20.62
C LEU A 311 -19.09 -20.17 21.77
N LEU A 312 -19.82 -19.05 21.86
CA LEU A 312 -20.88 -18.86 22.85
C LEU A 312 -22.01 -19.89 22.69
N GLY A 313 -22.44 -20.15 21.45
CA GLY A 313 -23.46 -21.16 21.17
C GLY A 313 -22.99 -22.58 21.51
N ALA A 314 -21.73 -22.92 21.21
CA ALA A 314 -21.18 -24.25 21.44
C ALA A 314 -21.10 -24.54 22.94
N LEU A 315 -20.69 -23.55 23.74
CA LEU A 315 -20.73 -23.61 25.21
C LEU A 315 -22.17 -23.78 25.72
N ALA A 316 -23.13 -23.06 25.16
CA ALA A 316 -24.55 -23.19 25.54
C ALA A 316 -25.09 -24.60 25.26
N ILE A 317 -24.80 -25.20 24.11
CA ILE A 317 -25.21 -26.57 23.76
C ILE A 317 -24.51 -27.61 24.64
N TRP A 318 -23.24 -27.37 25.00
CA TRP A 318 -22.51 -28.28 25.88
C TRP A 318 -23.13 -28.36 27.28
N LEU A 319 -23.53 -27.19 27.82
CA LEU A 319 -24.20 -27.11 29.12
C LEU A 319 -25.66 -27.59 29.06
N TYR A 320 -26.39 -27.21 28.01
CA TYR A 320 -27.81 -27.48 27.82
C TYR A 320 -28.09 -27.84 26.35
N PRO A 321 -28.06 -29.15 25.98
CA PRO A 321 -28.28 -29.60 24.61
C PRO A 321 -29.78 -29.58 24.24
N VAL A 322 -30.41 -28.41 24.31
CA VAL A 322 -31.83 -28.18 24.07
C VAL A 322 -32.06 -27.42 22.76
N LEU A 323 -33.27 -27.53 22.20
CA LEU A 323 -33.61 -26.97 20.89
C LEU A 323 -33.33 -25.47 20.76
N TRP A 324 -33.61 -24.67 21.79
CA TRP A 324 -33.34 -23.22 21.75
C TRP A 324 -31.85 -22.89 21.67
N ALA A 325 -30.98 -23.67 22.31
CA ALA A 325 -29.53 -23.51 22.18
C ALA A 325 -29.05 -23.86 20.76
N ALA A 326 -29.62 -24.93 20.17
CA ALA A 326 -29.38 -25.35 18.79
C ALA A 326 -29.89 -24.32 17.75
N ILE A 327 -30.99 -23.63 18.04
CA ILE A 327 -31.49 -22.53 17.22
C ILE A 327 -30.54 -21.33 17.34
N LEU A 328 -30.13 -20.94 18.54
CA LEU A 328 -29.27 -19.76 18.77
C LEU A 328 -27.91 -19.91 18.08
N ILE A 329 -27.29 -21.10 18.14
CA ILE A 329 -26.05 -21.36 17.42
C ILE A 329 -26.27 -21.28 15.90
N LYS A 330 -27.42 -21.73 15.39
CA LYS A 330 -27.76 -21.63 13.97
C LYS A 330 -28.10 -20.22 13.51
N VAL A 331 -28.63 -19.38 14.40
CA VAL A 331 -28.73 -17.93 14.18
C VAL A 331 -27.34 -17.33 14.02
N SER A 332 -26.40 -17.68 14.89
CA SER A 332 -25.02 -17.21 14.79
C SER A 332 -24.34 -17.67 13.49
N ASP A 333 -24.39 -18.98 13.20
CA ASP A 333 -23.82 -19.56 11.98
C ASP A 333 -24.50 -19.01 10.71
N GLY A 334 -25.82 -19.10 10.60
CA GLY A 334 -26.55 -18.69 9.41
C GLY A 334 -26.47 -17.19 9.13
N SER A 335 -26.70 -16.36 10.14
CA SER A 335 -26.84 -14.91 9.93
C SER A 335 -25.48 -14.20 9.84
N PHE A 336 -24.51 -14.46 10.73
CA PHE A 336 -23.20 -13.81 10.63
C PHE A 336 -22.36 -14.32 9.46
N LYS A 337 -22.50 -15.60 9.08
CA LYS A 337 -21.79 -16.15 7.90
C LYS A 337 -22.22 -15.48 6.61
N GLN A 338 -23.53 -15.29 6.40
CA GLN A 338 -24.05 -14.72 5.15
C GLN A 338 -23.99 -13.19 5.09
N SER A 339 -23.86 -12.49 6.22
CA SER A 339 -23.76 -11.03 6.29
C SER A 339 -22.31 -10.55 6.46
N ILE A 340 -21.85 -10.44 7.71
CA ILE A 340 -20.58 -9.82 8.08
C ILE A 340 -19.38 -10.62 7.56
N ASN A 341 -19.36 -11.94 7.79
CA ASN A 341 -18.20 -12.76 7.44
C ASN A 341 -18.02 -12.88 5.91
N LYS A 342 -19.13 -13.04 5.17
CA LYS A 342 -19.11 -13.05 3.71
C LYS A 342 -18.57 -11.72 3.15
N ALA A 343 -19.08 -10.59 3.65
CA ALA A 343 -18.58 -9.27 3.25
C ALA A 343 -17.08 -9.11 3.59
N GLY A 344 -16.66 -9.53 4.79
CA GLY A 344 -15.26 -9.48 5.21
C GLY A 344 -14.33 -10.31 4.32
N ILE A 345 -14.70 -11.55 3.99
CA ILE A 345 -13.92 -12.42 3.09
C ILE A 345 -13.82 -11.83 1.68
N GLU A 346 -14.88 -11.20 1.16
CA GLU A 346 -14.81 -10.57 -0.16
C GLU A 346 -13.88 -9.35 -0.19
N LEU A 347 -13.82 -8.57 0.88
CA LEU A 347 -12.86 -7.48 1.04
C LEU A 347 -11.43 -8.00 1.20
N LEU A 348 -11.22 -9.09 1.93
CA LEU A 348 -9.93 -9.78 2.00
C LEU A 348 -9.43 -10.24 0.62
N MET A 349 -10.31 -10.46 -0.35
CA MET A 349 -9.89 -10.84 -1.70
C MET A 349 -9.50 -9.63 -2.59
N LEU A 350 -9.57 -8.38 -2.12
CA LEU A 350 -9.25 -7.17 -2.91
C LEU A 350 -7.77 -6.99 -3.26
N PRO A 351 -6.79 -7.22 -2.35
CA PRO A 351 -5.37 -7.09 -2.68
C PRO A 351 -4.88 -8.11 -3.73
N ILE A 352 -5.65 -9.18 -3.95
CA ILE A 352 -5.27 -10.28 -4.85
C ILE A 352 -5.35 -9.79 -6.31
N PRO A 353 -4.28 -9.92 -7.10
CA PRO A 353 -4.27 -9.50 -8.50
C PRO A 353 -5.43 -10.09 -9.30
N SER A 354 -6.06 -9.27 -10.14
CA SER A 354 -7.24 -9.63 -10.94
C SER A 354 -7.02 -10.83 -11.86
N ALA A 355 -5.78 -11.12 -12.25
CA ALA A 355 -5.41 -12.30 -13.03
C ALA A 355 -5.61 -13.63 -12.27
N ILE A 356 -5.37 -13.64 -10.95
CA ILE A 356 -5.39 -14.86 -10.14
C ILE A 356 -6.63 -14.98 -9.26
N LYS A 357 -7.27 -13.85 -8.92
CA LYS A 357 -8.45 -13.79 -8.04
C LYS A 357 -9.60 -14.73 -8.44
N PRO A 358 -10.02 -14.85 -9.72
CA PRO A 358 -11.12 -15.76 -10.07
C PRO A 358 -10.79 -17.24 -9.83
N GLN A 359 -9.53 -17.64 -10.07
CA GLN A 359 -9.08 -19.02 -9.89
C GLN A 359 -8.95 -19.38 -8.41
N ALA A 360 -8.37 -18.46 -7.62
CA ALA A 360 -8.26 -18.56 -6.18
C ALA A 360 -9.65 -18.68 -5.51
N LYS A 361 -10.61 -17.83 -5.90
CA LYS A 361 -11.99 -17.89 -5.39
C LYS A 361 -12.67 -19.20 -5.76
N ALA A 362 -12.60 -19.63 -7.03
CA ALA A 362 -13.19 -20.90 -7.45
C ALA A 362 -12.60 -22.12 -6.73
N PHE A 363 -11.30 -22.11 -6.45
CA PHE A 363 -10.63 -23.16 -5.68
C PHE A 363 -11.14 -23.20 -4.23
N ILE A 364 -11.22 -22.05 -3.57
CA ILE A 364 -11.72 -21.94 -2.19
C ILE A 364 -13.21 -22.33 -2.12
N ASP A 365 -14.04 -21.80 -2.99
CA ASP A 365 -15.50 -22.02 -2.94
C ASP A 365 -15.91 -23.46 -3.23
N VAL A 366 -15.12 -24.22 -4.00
CA VAL A 366 -15.49 -25.58 -4.43
C VAL A 366 -14.63 -26.65 -3.76
N LEU A 367 -13.31 -26.58 -3.91
CA LEU A 367 -12.43 -27.66 -3.46
C LEU A 367 -12.25 -27.63 -1.95
N VAL A 368 -11.97 -26.46 -1.38
CA VAL A 368 -11.81 -26.32 0.08
C VAL A 368 -13.12 -26.66 0.78
N ASP A 369 -14.26 -26.18 0.28
CA ASP A 369 -15.59 -26.50 0.82
C ASP A 369 -15.89 -28.01 0.79
N SER A 370 -15.67 -28.68 -0.35
CA SER A 370 -15.93 -30.12 -0.49
C SER A 370 -15.00 -30.96 0.39
N THR A 371 -13.69 -30.64 0.41
CA THR A 371 -12.71 -31.38 1.23
C THR A 371 -12.96 -31.19 2.72
N ALA A 372 -13.24 -29.96 3.16
CA ALA A 372 -13.63 -29.66 4.53
C ALA A 372 -14.93 -30.37 4.94
N THR A 373 -15.87 -30.54 4.01
CA THR A 373 -17.10 -31.32 4.26
C THR A 373 -16.81 -32.80 4.51
N GLY A 374 -15.92 -33.40 3.72
CA GLY A 374 -15.48 -34.77 3.95
C GLY A 374 -14.76 -34.94 5.29
N VAL A 375 -13.87 -34.00 5.64
CA VAL A 375 -13.16 -33.99 6.94
C VAL A 375 -14.15 -33.84 8.10
N GLY A 376 -15.15 -32.96 7.99
CA GLY A 376 -16.22 -32.81 8.99
C GLY A 376 -17.00 -34.12 9.20
N GLY A 377 -17.33 -34.83 8.12
CA GLY A 377 -17.94 -36.16 8.19
C GLY A 377 -17.05 -37.19 8.88
N LEU A 378 -15.76 -37.25 8.55
CA LEU A 378 -14.80 -38.14 9.20
C LEU A 378 -14.63 -37.86 10.70
N LEU A 379 -14.55 -36.58 11.08
CA LEU A 379 -14.50 -36.18 12.49
C LEU A 379 -15.76 -36.61 13.23
N LEU A 380 -16.94 -36.41 12.63
CA LEU A 380 -18.19 -36.90 13.21
C LEU A 380 -18.19 -38.42 13.41
N ILE A 381 -17.74 -39.21 12.43
CA ILE A 381 -17.62 -40.68 12.58
C ILE A 381 -16.66 -41.04 13.72
N LEU A 382 -15.50 -40.38 13.79
CA LEU A 382 -14.51 -40.62 14.85
C LEU A 382 -15.11 -40.36 16.23
N PHE A 383 -15.67 -39.17 16.46
CA PHE A 383 -16.13 -38.78 17.80
C PHE A 383 -17.46 -39.43 18.19
N THR A 384 -18.42 -39.57 17.27
CA THR A 384 -19.73 -40.16 17.58
C THR A 384 -19.75 -41.68 17.48
N GLY A 385 -18.99 -42.26 16.54
CA GLY A 385 -18.96 -43.69 16.27
C GLY A 385 -17.91 -44.43 17.10
N VAL A 386 -16.66 -43.94 17.11
CA VAL A 386 -15.56 -44.62 17.82
C VAL A 386 -15.52 -44.24 19.29
N TRP A 387 -15.63 -42.94 19.60
CA TRP A 387 -15.53 -42.43 20.99
C TRP A 387 -16.88 -42.28 21.70
N GLY A 388 -17.99 -42.51 20.99
CA GLY A 388 -19.33 -42.52 21.58
C GLY A 388 -19.80 -41.18 22.14
N PHE A 389 -19.30 -40.06 21.63
CA PHE A 389 -19.68 -38.73 22.12
C PHE A 389 -21.18 -38.47 21.94
N SER A 390 -21.81 -37.95 22.99
CA SER A 390 -23.17 -37.42 22.93
C SER A 390 -23.24 -36.19 22.02
N VAL A 391 -24.44 -35.81 21.60
CA VAL A 391 -24.66 -34.62 20.76
C VAL A 391 -24.11 -33.35 21.42
N GLY A 392 -24.26 -33.19 22.73
CA GLY A 392 -23.68 -32.06 23.48
C GLY A 392 -22.16 -32.08 23.52
N ASN A 393 -21.53 -33.25 23.65
CA ASN A 393 -20.07 -33.39 23.72
C ASN A 393 -19.36 -33.05 22.40
N ILE A 394 -20.07 -33.05 21.26
CA ILE A 394 -19.51 -32.56 19.98
C ILE A 394 -19.06 -31.09 20.11
N SER A 395 -19.70 -30.30 20.99
CA SER A 395 -19.27 -28.93 21.27
C SER A 395 -17.83 -28.85 21.80
N LEU A 396 -17.35 -29.87 22.53
CA LEU A 396 -15.95 -29.93 22.99
C LEU A 396 -14.96 -30.10 21.84
N VAL A 397 -15.39 -30.64 20.69
CA VAL A 397 -14.60 -30.70 19.44
C VAL A 397 -14.66 -29.37 18.69
N ILE A 398 -15.81 -28.69 18.74
CA ILE A 398 -16.02 -27.40 18.07
C ILE A 398 -15.16 -26.30 18.71
N VAL A 399 -15.08 -26.23 20.04
CA VAL A 399 -14.31 -25.20 20.77
C VAL A 399 -12.85 -25.07 20.28
N PRO A 400 -12.02 -26.13 20.25
CA PRO A 400 -10.64 -26.01 19.77
C PRO A 400 -10.54 -25.65 18.28
N LEU A 401 -11.48 -26.11 17.44
CA LEU A 401 -11.54 -25.70 16.02
C LEU A 401 -11.86 -24.21 15.88
N VAL A 402 -12.76 -23.68 16.71
CA VAL A 402 -13.08 -22.25 16.75
C VAL A 402 -11.91 -21.42 17.29
N LEU A 403 -11.17 -21.91 18.28
CA LEU A 403 -9.94 -21.25 18.73
C LEU A 403 -8.87 -21.20 17.62
N ALA A 404 -8.69 -22.30 16.88
CA ALA A 404 -7.82 -22.32 15.70
C ALA A 404 -8.31 -21.33 14.62
N TRP A 405 -9.62 -21.23 14.40
CA TRP A 405 -10.21 -20.24 13.49
C TRP A 405 -9.93 -18.80 13.93
N LEU A 406 -10.11 -18.48 15.22
CA LEU A 406 -9.79 -17.15 15.76
C LEU A 406 -8.30 -16.81 15.58
N TYR A 407 -7.42 -17.77 15.77
CA TYR A 407 -5.99 -17.60 15.51
C TYR A 407 -5.68 -17.31 14.02
N LEU A 408 -6.31 -18.04 13.09
CA LEU A 408 -6.17 -17.77 11.66
C LEU A 408 -6.71 -16.37 11.29
N ALA A 409 -7.83 -15.93 11.89
CA ALA A 409 -8.38 -14.59 11.71
C ALA A 409 -7.43 -13.48 12.21
N LEU A 410 -6.68 -13.72 13.30
CA LEU A 410 -5.63 -12.80 13.75
C LEU A 410 -4.46 -12.74 12.77
N ARG A 411 -4.03 -13.90 12.23
CA ARG A 411 -2.93 -13.99 11.27
C ARG A 411 -3.27 -13.35 9.92
N VAL A 412 -4.48 -13.56 9.39
CA VAL A 412 -4.89 -13.03 8.08
C VAL A 412 -4.86 -11.51 8.06
N ARG A 413 -5.20 -10.86 9.18
CA ARG A 413 -5.12 -9.39 9.31
C ARG A 413 -3.71 -8.86 9.07
N LYS A 414 -2.68 -9.50 9.63
CA LYS A 414 -1.29 -9.08 9.45
C LYS A 414 -0.85 -9.26 8.00
N GLN A 415 -1.12 -10.43 7.42
CA GLN A 415 -0.75 -10.72 6.03
C GLN A 415 -1.55 -9.92 4.99
N TYR A 416 -2.77 -9.51 5.32
CA TYR A 416 -3.59 -8.63 4.46
C TYR A 416 -2.94 -7.26 4.28
N LEU A 417 -2.43 -6.66 5.36
CA LEU A 417 -1.68 -5.40 5.30
C LEU A 417 -0.38 -5.56 4.48
N GLU A 418 0.35 -6.66 4.67
CA GLU A 418 1.56 -6.98 3.89
C GLU A 418 1.26 -7.23 2.40
N ALA A 419 0.14 -7.89 2.09
CA ALA A 419 -0.30 -8.12 0.73
C ALA A 419 -0.62 -6.80 0.01
N PHE A 420 -1.26 -5.84 0.70
CA PHE A 420 -1.44 -4.50 0.16
C PHE A 420 -0.14 -3.74 -0.01
N ARG A 421 0.75 -3.78 0.99
CA ARG A 421 2.08 -3.17 0.89
C ARG A 421 2.79 -3.69 -0.36
N THR A 422 2.85 -5.01 -0.53
CA THR A 422 3.45 -5.66 -1.70
C THR A 422 2.74 -5.29 -3.01
N ALA A 423 1.41 -5.16 -3.01
CA ALA A 423 0.63 -4.82 -4.21
C ALA A 423 0.83 -3.37 -4.64
N ILE A 424 1.04 -2.45 -3.70
CA ILE A 424 1.40 -1.06 -3.96
C ILE A 424 2.87 -1.02 -4.42
N GLU A 425 3.79 -1.65 -3.68
CA GLU A 425 5.22 -1.71 -3.97
C GLU A 425 5.54 -2.30 -5.34
N LYS A 426 4.99 -3.47 -5.69
CA LYS A 426 5.22 -4.09 -7.02
C LYS A 426 4.69 -3.26 -8.19
N ARG A 427 3.85 -2.25 -7.94
CA ARG A 427 3.30 -1.36 -8.97
C ARG A 427 3.92 0.04 -8.94
N THR A 428 4.58 0.43 -7.85
CA THR A 428 5.27 1.71 -7.69
C THR A 428 6.79 1.58 -7.81
N ILE A 429 7.36 0.41 -7.53
CA ILE A 429 8.80 0.10 -7.41
C ILE A 429 9.24 -0.89 -8.52
N ASP A 430 8.81 -0.66 -9.76
CA ASP A 430 9.47 -1.27 -10.93
C ASP A 430 10.70 -0.45 -11.39
N LEU A 431 11.08 0.61 -10.65
CA LEU A 431 12.12 1.56 -11.04
C LEU A 431 13.38 1.59 -10.15
N GLU A 432 13.37 1.00 -8.94
CA GLU A 432 14.51 1.15 -7.98
C GLU A 432 15.04 -0.16 -7.34
N GLU A 433 14.29 -1.27 -7.32
CA GLU A 433 14.65 -2.48 -6.54
C GLU A 433 15.63 -3.47 -7.23
N GLN A 434 16.55 -2.99 -8.08
CA GLN A 434 17.62 -3.83 -8.63
C GLN A 434 18.87 -3.95 -7.75
N PHE A 435 18.98 -3.22 -6.65
CA PHE A 435 20.22 -3.19 -5.85
C PHE A 435 19.91 -3.08 -4.36
N THR A 436 19.76 -4.18 -3.62
CA THR A 436 20.09 -4.28 -2.17
C THR A 436 19.60 -5.59 -1.56
N ASN A 437 20.50 -6.57 -1.45
CA ASN A 437 20.59 -7.52 -0.34
C ASN A 437 21.83 -8.38 -0.64
N LEU A 438 22.91 -8.25 0.15
CA LEU A 438 24.18 -8.95 -0.06
C LEU A 438 24.64 -9.74 1.17
N GLN A 439 24.27 -11.04 1.24
CA GLN A 439 24.90 -12.03 2.14
C GLN A 439 25.06 -13.45 1.56
N ASP A 440 24.62 -13.74 0.32
CA ASP A 440 24.80 -15.06 -0.31
C ASP A 440 26.12 -15.18 -1.09
N ALA A 441 26.67 -16.40 -1.14
CA ALA A 441 27.81 -16.75 -2.01
C ALA A 441 27.54 -16.46 -3.51
N SER A 442 26.27 -16.45 -3.93
CA SER A 442 25.84 -16.05 -5.29
C SER A 442 26.11 -14.58 -5.59
N LEU A 443 26.23 -13.74 -4.54
CA LEU A 443 26.43 -12.31 -4.67
C LEU A 443 27.90 -11.94 -4.77
N VAL A 444 28.81 -12.75 -4.24
CA VAL A 444 30.24 -12.64 -4.55
C VAL A 444 30.47 -12.92 -6.03
N GLU A 445 29.79 -13.93 -6.60
CA GLU A 445 29.86 -14.23 -8.03
C GLU A 445 29.21 -13.13 -8.89
N THR A 446 28.11 -12.55 -8.41
CA THR A 446 27.46 -11.40 -9.06
C THR A 446 28.34 -10.15 -8.98
N ALA A 447 28.98 -9.90 -7.83
CA ALA A 447 29.92 -8.81 -7.63
C ALA A 447 31.15 -8.95 -8.53
N LEU A 448 31.71 -10.15 -8.67
CA LEU A 448 32.79 -10.44 -9.63
C LEU A 448 32.38 -10.11 -11.07
N LYS A 449 31.18 -10.54 -11.50
CA LYS A 449 30.65 -10.19 -12.83
C LYS A 449 30.43 -8.69 -13.03
N VAL A 450 29.99 -7.98 -11.99
CA VAL A 450 29.79 -6.52 -12.05
C VAL A 450 31.14 -5.79 -12.09
N MET A 451 32.14 -6.26 -11.35
CA MET A 451 33.50 -5.70 -11.34
C MET A 451 34.25 -5.93 -12.66
N GLU A 452 33.93 -7.00 -13.40
CA GLU A 452 34.39 -7.23 -14.78
C GLU A 452 33.64 -6.38 -15.84
N GLY A 453 32.55 -5.73 -15.44
CA GLY A 453 31.75 -4.88 -16.32
C GLY A 453 32.45 -3.57 -16.71
N LYS A 454 31.79 -2.77 -17.57
CA LYS A 454 32.30 -1.45 -18.01
C LYS A 454 31.65 -0.25 -17.31
N ASN A 455 30.69 -0.48 -16.40
CA ASN A 455 29.91 0.60 -15.79
C ASN A 455 30.56 1.07 -14.46
N GLU A 456 31.30 2.16 -14.53
CA GLU A 456 32.06 2.72 -13.40
C GLU A 456 31.24 2.90 -12.11
N ARG A 457 30.00 3.38 -12.23
CA ARG A 457 29.12 3.61 -11.06
C ARG A 457 28.74 2.30 -10.36
N GLN A 458 28.52 1.24 -11.13
CA GLN A 458 28.17 -0.08 -10.59
C GLN A 458 29.40 -0.73 -9.94
N ILE A 459 30.58 -0.59 -10.55
CA ILE A 459 31.84 -1.09 -9.99
C ILE A 459 32.15 -0.40 -8.66
N LEU A 460 32.13 0.94 -8.62
CA LEU A 460 32.37 1.71 -7.39
C LEU A 460 31.36 1.39 -6.29
N TYR A 461 30.09 1.20 -6.65
CA TYR A 461 29.06 0.81 -5.70
C TYR A 461 29.37 -0.56 -5.06
N VAL A 462 29.74 -1.54 -5.88
CA VAL A 462 30.12 -2.88 -5.42
C VAL A 462 31.40 -2.84 -4.57
N LEU A 463 32.43 -2.08 -4.98
CA LEU A 463 33.66 -1.93 -4.21
C LEU A 463 33.42 -1.30 -2.84
N ASN A 464 32.61 -0.24 -2.76
CA ASN A 464 32.23 0.39 -1.48
C ASN A 464 31.44 -0.57 -0.59
N LEU A 465 30.55 -1.37 -1.19
CA LEU A 465 29.76 -2.35 -0.43
C LEU A 465 30.64 -3.47 0.13
N LEU A 466 31.69 -3.85 -0.59
CA LEU A 466 32.64 -4.89 -0.20
C LEU A 466 33.84 -4.35 0.59
N GLU A 467 33.89 -3.05 0.90
CA GLU A 467 35.05 -2.43 1.54
C GLU A 467 35.43 -3.13 2.87
N SER A 468 34.44 -3.55 3.66
CA SER A 468 34.65 -4.24 4.94
C SER A 468 34.83 -5.77 4.81
N VAL A 469 34.67 -6.33 3.61
CA VAL A 469 34.70 -7.78 3.37
C VAL A 469 36.06 -8.20 2.84
N ARG A 470 36.79 -9.03 3.59
CA ARG A 470 38.04 -9.65 3.13
C ARG A 470 37.74 -11.04 2.60
N HIS A 471 37.96 -11.27 1.31
CA HIS A 471 37.75 -12.57 0.68
C HIS A 471 38.77 -12.80 -0.43
N GLU A 472 39.56 -13.87 -0.34
CA GLU A 472 40.70 -14.14 -1.24
C GLU A 472 40.33 -14.20 -2.72
N ARG A 473 39.12 -14.69 -3.04
CA ARG A 473 38.57 -14.71 -4.41
C ARG A 473 38.48 -13.34 -5.09
N LEU A 474 38.47 -12.24 -4.33
CA LEU A 474 38.40 -10.88 -4.88
C LEU A 474 39.77 -10.37 -5.36
N LEU A 475 40.88 -10.94 -4.86
CA LEU A 475 42.24 -10.46 -5.12
C LEU A 475 42.60 -10.33 -6.61
N PRO A 476 42.34 -11.33 -7.48
CA PRO A 476 42.70 -11.21 -8.90
C PRO A 476 41.94 -10.08 -9.60
N CYS A 477 40.66 -9.89 -9.24
CA CYS A 477 39.82 -8.85 -9.81
C CYS A 477 40.26 -7.46 -9.32
N LEU A 478 40.58 -7.32 -8.03
CA LEU A 478 41.14 -6.09 -7.47
C LEU A 478 42.47 -5.71 -8.13
N GLN A 479 43.39 -6.67 -8.33
CA GLN A 479 44.65 -6.42 -9.06
C GLN A 479 44.40 -5.94 -10.49
N ALA A 480 43.47 -6.56 -11.22
CA ALA A 480 43.13 -6.12 -12.57
C ALA A 480 42.59 -4.68 -12.60
N LEU A 481 41.80 -4.30 -11.58
CA LEU A 481 41.22 -2.96 -11.47
C LEU A 481 42.24 -1.86 -11.09
N LEU A 482 43.47 -2.20 -10.68
CA LEU A 482 44.55 -1.21 -10.52
C LEU A 482 44.90 -0.50 -11.83
N ARG A 483 44.61 -1.11 -12.98
CA ARG A 483 44.86 -0.55 -14.32
C ARG A 483 43.62 0.05 -14.97
N HIS A 484 42.52 0.17 -14.22
CA HIS A 484 41.25 0.69 -14.72
C HIS A 484 41.36 2.19 -15.07
N PRO A 485 40.69 2.71 -16.13
CA PRO A 485 40.78 4.12 -16.54
C PRO A 485 40.32 5.11 -15.46
N SER A 486 39.27 4.78 -14.70
CA SER A 486 38.79 5.61 -13.58
C SER A 486 39.72 5.53 -12.37
N GLY A 487 40.24 6.69 -11.93
CA GLY A 487 41.10 6.75 -10.74
C GLY A 487 40.35 6.64 -9.41
N GLU A 488 39.03 6.90 -9.36
CA GLU A 488 38.22 6.61 -8.16
C GLU A 488 38.22 5.11 -7.86
N ILE A 489 38.17 4.27 -8.91
CA ILE A 489 38.25 2.81 -8.80
C ILE A 489 39.64 2.39 -8.32
N ARG A 490 40.71 2.90 -8.96
CA ARG A 490 42.10 2.61 -8.54
C ARG A 490 42.34 2.98 -7.07
N CYS A 491 41.86 4.14 -6.64
CA CYS A 491 41.95 4.60 -5.26
C CYS A 491 41.25 3.65 -4.28
N GLN A 492 40.01 3.22 -4.57
CA GLN A 492 39.33 2.29 -3.68
C GLN A 492 39.96 0.90 -3.66
N VAL A 493 40.43 0.42 -4.80
CA VAL A 493 41.15 -0.84 -4.90
C VAL A 493 42.41 -0.82 -4.04
N LEU A 494 43.21 0.25 -4.08
CA LEU A 494 44.41 0.41 -3.26
C LEU A 494 44.09 0.32 -1.76
N LYS A 495 43.02 0.98 -1.30
CA LYS A 495 42.57 0.91 0.11
C LYS A 495 42.14 -0.50 0.52
N MET A 496 41.49 -1.24 -0.37
CA MET A 496 41.09 -2.62 -0.11
C MET A 496 42.32 -3.56 -0.09
N LEU A 497 43.25 -3.41 -1.04
CA LEU A 497 44.47 -4.20 -1.14
C LEU A 497 45.41 -4.00 0.06
N ALA A 498 45.45 -2.80 0.63
CA ALA A 498 46.24 -2.49 1.83
C ALA A 498 45.91 -3.39 3.04
N ARG A 499 44.72 -4.01 3.06
CA ARG A 499 44.26 -4.91 4.13
C ARG A 499 44.62 -6.39 3.93
N TYR A 500 45.16 -6.75 2.78
CA TYR A 500 45.61 -8.11 2.49
C TYR A 500 47.10 -8.26 2.82
N ASP A 501 47.47 -9.32 3.51
CA ASP A 501 48.86 -9.54 3.93
C ASP A 501 49.73 -10.16 2.82
N SER A 502 49.12 -10.88 1.88
CA SER A 502 49.77 -11.52 0.73
C SER A 502 48.87 -11.44 -0.51
N PRO A 503 49.41 -11.25 -1.73
CA PRO A 503 50.83 -11.00 -2.06
C PRO A 503 51.29 -9.55 -1.77
N ASP A 504 52.61 -9.36 -1.62
CA ASP A 504 53.21 -8.01 -1.57
C ASP A 504 53.24 -7.41 -2.99
N LEU A 505 52.44 -6.36 -3.19
CA LEU A 505 52.29 -5.67 -4.47
C LEU A 505 53.08 -4.36 -4.52
N SER A 506 54.06 -4.16 -3.64
CA SER A 506 54.80 -2.90 -3.52
C SER A 506 55.45 -2.46 -4.82
N GLU A 507 56.07 -3.36 -5.59
CA GLU A 507 56.68 -3.00 -6.88
C GLU A 507 55.64 -2.55 -7.93
N GLU A 508 54.50 -3.24 -8.00
CA GLU A 508 53.42 -2.89 -8.94
C GLU A 508 52.76 -1.56 -8.55
N ILE A 509 52.56 -1.32 -7.25
CA ILE A 509 51.93 -0.10 -6.72
C ILE A 509 52.89 1.09 -6.75
N TYR A 510 54.22 0.88 -6.75
CA TYR A 510 55.19 1.97 -6.91
C TYR A 510 54.95 2.77 -8.20
N SER A 511 54.55 2.10 -9.29
CA SER A 511 54.20 2.77 -10.54
C SER A 511 53.02 3.75 -10.42
N LEU A 512 52.12 3.54 -9.44
CA LEU A 512 50.95 4.38 -9.17
C LEU A 512 51.28 5.60 -8.29
N VAL A 513 52.50 5.71 -7.78
CA VAL A 513 52.98 6.94 -7.09
C VAL A 513 53.00 8.13 -8.05
N GLY A 514 53.14 7.91 -9.36
CA GLY A 514 53.05 8.94 -10.41
C GLY A 514 51.68 9.09 -11.06
N ASP A 515 50.62 8.50 -10.52
CA ASP A 515 49.28 8.49 -11.13
C ASP A 515 48.72 9.92 -11.33
N GLU A 516 47.93 10.12 -12.39
CA GLU A 516 47.28 11.42 -12.68
C GLU A 516 46.41 11.91 -11.51
N GLN A 517 45.75 11.01 -10.79
CA GLN A 517 44.78 11.33 -9.75
C GLN A 517 45.44 11.43 -8.36
N PRO A 518 45.28 12.57 -7.63
CA PRO A 518 45.94 12.79 -6.34
C PRO A 518 45.60 11.78 -5.25
N GLU A 519 44.35 11.33 -5.19
CA GLU A 519 43.89 10.35 -4.21
C GLU A 519 44.55 8.99 -4.45
N VAL A 520 44.81 8.62 -5.71
CA VAL A 520 45.50 7.37 -6.05
C VAL A 520 46.96 7.43 -5.59
N ARG A 521 47.66 8.54 -5.84
CA ARG A 521 49.05 8.71 -5.37
C ARG A 521 49.15 8.64 -3.84
N ALA A 522 48.24 9.31 -3.15
CA ALA A 522 48.22 9.30 -1.68
C ALA A 522 48.01 7.89 -1.12
N GLU A 523 47.08 7.11 -1.69
CA GLU A 523 46.85 5.73 -1.24
C GLU A 523 47.91 4.74 -1.74
N ALA A 524 48.58 5.01 -2.87
CA ALA A 524 49.73 4.23 -3.32
C ALA A 524 50.91 4.40 -2.36
N ILE A 525 51.25 5.66 -2.01
CA ILE A 525 52.28 5.96 -1.00
C ILE A 525 51.89 5.35 0.35
N ALA A 526 50.62 5.40 0.73
CA ALA A 526 50.11 4.78 1.95
C ALA A 526 50.31 3.27 1.98
N TYR A 527 49.98 2.58 0.89
CA TYR A 527 50.17 1.14 0.76
C TYR A 527 51.65 0.79 0.94
N LEU A 528 52.54 1.48 0.22
CA LEU A 528 53.99 1.28 0.29
C LEU A 528 54.53 1.55 1.70
N PHE A 529 54.01 2.60 2.34
CA PHE A 529 54.35 2.95 3.71
C PHE A 529 53.91 1.84 4.67
N GLN A 530 52.67 1.35 4.57
CA GLN A 530 52.13 0.31 5.43
C GLN A 530 52.86 -1.04 5.28
N LYS A 531 53.30 -1.39 4.05
CA LYS A 531 54.03 -2.63 3.76
C LYS A 531 55.53 -2.58 4.05
N SER A 532 56.07 -1.41 4.36
CA SER A 532 57.51 -1.24 4.66
C SER A 532 57.84 -1.37 6.15
N GLY A 533 59.03 -1.86 6.50
CA GLY A 533 59.56 -1.87 7.87
C GLY A 533 60.14 -0.51 8.32
N GLY A 534 60.40 -0.33 9.62
CA GLY A 534 60.70 0.97 10.27
C GLY A 534 61.75 1.87 9.57
N GLU A 535 62.98 1.40 9.34
CA GLU A 535 64.00 2.23 8.67
C GLU A 535 63.67 2.50 7.19
N LYS A 536 63.09 1.52 6.50
CA LYS A 536 62.68 1.64 5.09
C LYS A 536 61.54 2.65 4.94
N LYS A 537 60.59 2.67 5.88
CA LYS A 537 59.49 3.66 5.98
C LYS A 537 60.02 5.08 6.08
N ALA A 538 60.98 5.34 6.98
CA ALA A 538 61.56 6.66 7.17
C ALA A 538 62.30 7.18 5.93
N ARG A 539 63.02 6.28 5.25
CA ARG A 539 63.72 6.59 4.00
C ARG A 539 62.75 6.92 2.87
N LEU A 540 61.74 6.07 2.64
CA LEU A 540 60.72 6.29 1.60
C LEU A 540 59.95 7.60 1.82
N LEU A 541 59.58 7.91 3.06
CA LEU A 541 58.86 9.15 3.34
C LEU A 541 59.72 10.40 3.06
N ARG A 542 61.02 10.39 3.40
CA ARG A 542 61.96 11.48 3.05
C ARG A 542 62.12 11.62 1.54
N GLU A 543 62.23 10.50 0.85
CA GLU A 543 62.36 10.46 -0.60
C GLU A 543 61.14 11.09 -1.27
N PHE A 544 59.93 10.70 -0.88
CA PHE A 544 58.71 11.25 -1.46
C PHE A 544 58.44 12.71 -1.06
N LEU A 545 58.79 13.13 0.17
CA LEU A 545 58.67 14.54 0.59
C LEU A 545 59.61 15.48 -0.15
N ASN A 546 60.75 14.98 -0.64
CA ASN A 546 61.73 15.75 -1.42
C ASN A 546 61.68 15.46 -2.92
N HIS A 547 60.64 14.74 -3.38
CA HIS A 547 60.52 14.32 -4.78
C HIS A 547 60.40 15.53 -5.72
N PRO A 548 60.98 15.55 -6.94
CA PRO A 548 60.90 16.69 -7.85
C PRO A 548 59.46 17.03 -8.29
N ASP A 549 58.57 16.04 -8.31
CA ASP A 549 57.15 16.24 -8.59
C ASP A 549 56.40 16.69 -7.32
N TYR A 550 55.92 17.94 -7.31
CA TYR A 550 55.08 18.54 -6.26
C TYR A 550 53.83 17.69 -5.96
N ARG A 551 53.33 16.94 -6.94
CA ARG A 551 52.15 16.07 -6.80
C ARG A 551 52.41 14.88 -5.89
N VAL A 552 53.65 14.38 -5.91
CA VAL A 552 54.16 13.30 -5.05
C VAL A 552 54.47 13.86 -3.67
N GLN A 553 55.13 15.02 -3.59
CA GLN A 553 55.40 15.70 -2.32
C GLN A 553 54.11 15.97 -1.52
N ALA A 554 53.05 16.45 -2.18
CA ALA A 554 51.78 16.75 -1.52
C ALA A 554 51.05 15.47 -1.05
N ALA A 555 51.15 14.38 -1.82
CA ALA A 555 50.63 13.08 -1.44
C ALA A 555 51.44 12.47 -0.28
N ALA A 556 52.75 12.64 -0.28
CA ALA A 556 53.66 12.25 0.79
C ALA A 556 53.40 13.04 2.07
N LEU A 557 53.14 14.34 1.96
CA LEU A 557 52.74 15.19 3.08
C LEU A 557 51.41 14.73 3.66
N THR A 558 50.42 14.41 2.82
CA THR A 558 49.14 13.84 3.26
C THR A 558 49.30 12.52 3.99
N CYS A 559 50.22 11.65 3.52
CA CYS A 559 50.55 10.40 4.19
C CYS A 559 51.28 10.66 5.52
N ALA A 560 52.28 11.54 5.53
CA ALA A 560 53.06 11.93 6.71
C ALA A 560 52.16 12.51 7.80
N THR A 561 51.25 13.43 7.45
CA THR A 561 50.31 14.04 8.38
C THR A 561 49.38 12.99 8.96
N ARG A 562 48.81 12.10 8.14
CA ARG A 562 47.96 10.99 8.59
C ARG A 562 48.70 10.03 9.54
N CYS A 563 49.91 9.59 9.18
CA CYS A 563 50.69 8.64 9.98
C CYS A 563 51.31 9.27 11.24
N SER A 564 51.49 10.59 11.29
CA SER A 564 52.00 11.30 12.47
C SER A 564 51.09 11.20 13.71
N ALA A 565 49.83 10.79 13.53
CA ALA A 565 48.92 10.48 14.62
C ALA A 565 49.28 9.15 15.32
N GLU A 566 49.71 8.16 14.55
CA GLU A 566 49.92 6.77 14.99
C GLU A 566 51.39 6.48 15.36
N GLU A 567 52.34 7.07 14.64
CA GLU A 567 53.78 6.76 14.80
C GLU A 567 54.57 7.96 15.38
N GLU A 568 55.03 7.81 16.64
CA GLU A 568 55.72 8.86 17.41
C GLU A 568 56.96 9.43 16.72
N TRP A 569 57.75 8.57 16.07
CA TRP A 569 59.02 8.96 15.44
C TRP A 569 58.82 9.91 14.24
N ILE A 570 57.66 9.87 13.57
CA ILE A 570 57.33 10.82 12.50
C ILE A 570 57.16 12.22 13.09
N ARG A 571 56.61 12.32 14.31
CA ARG A 571 56.40 13.59 15.00
C ARG A 571 57.71 14.28 15.38
N THR A 572 58.71 13.50 15.78
CA THR A 572 60.01 14.00 16.22
C THR A 572 60.99 14.19 15.06
N SER A 573 60.92 13.36 14.02
CA SER A 573 61.88 13.38 12.91
C SER A 573 61.51 14.36 11.78
N PHE A 574 60.28 14.85 11.74
CA PHE A 574 59.80 15.76 10.68
C PHE A 574 59.03 16.96 11.26
N PRO A 575 59.55 18.20 11.15
CA PRO A 575 58.83 19.40 11.59
C PRO A 575 57.68 19.71 10.63
N LEU A 576 56.51 19.11 10.89
CA LEU A 576 55.31 19.21 10.02
C LEU A 576 54.87 20.66 9.74
N LYS A 577 55.02 21.56 10.71
CA LYS A 577 54.70 22.98 10.55
C LYS A 577 55.60 23.64 9.49
N GLU A 578 56.90 23.44 9.60
CA GLU A 578 57.88 23.96 8.63
C GLU A 578 57.69 23.33 7.26
N LEU A 579 57.38 22.03 7.19
CA LEU A 579 57.07 21.35 5.93
C LEU A 579 55.83 21.96 5.26
N VAL A 580 54.71 22.12 5.98
CA VAL A 580 53.49 22.75 5.43
C VAL A 580 53.75 24.19 5.00
N GLU A 581 54.48 24.95 5.81
CA GLU A 581 54.83 26.34 5.53
C GLU A 581 55.74 26.46 4.29
N ASN A 582 56.78 25.63 4.19
CA ASN A 582 57.69 25.58 3.04
C ASN A 582 56.96 25.15 1.77
N THR A 583 56.08 24.15 1.83
CA THR A 583 55.28 23.72 0.66
C THR A 583 54.26 24.80 0.25
N LEU A 584 53.67 25.53 1.20
CA LEU A 584 52.80 26.68 0.89
C LEU A 584 53.58 27.86 0.30
N LEU A 585 54.79 28.13 0.78
CA LEU A 585 55.69 29.16 0.25
C LEU A 585 56.15 28.81 -1.17
N GLN A 586 56.55 27.56 -1.42
CA GLN A 586 56.87 27.05 -2.75
C GLN A 586 55.67 27.17 -3.70
N ALA A 587 54.46 26.86 -3.24
CA ALA A 587 53.24 27.11 -4.03
C ALA A 587 52.98 28.60 -4.31
N GLY A 588 53.46 29.49 -3.42
CA GLY A 588 53.43 30.94 -3.62
C GLY A 588 54.45 31.42 -4.66
N GLN A 589 55.60 30.75 -4.76
CA GLN A 589 56.75 31.07 -5.60
C GLN A 589 56.76 30.34 -6.96
N ALA A 590 55.88 29.36 -7.18
CA ALA A 590 55.72 28.68 -8.47
C ALA A 590 55.31 29.70 -9.56
N GLU A 591 56.30 30.20 -10.29
CA GLU A 591 56.13 31.16 -11.38
C GLU A 591 55.29 30.54 -12.51
N GLY A 592 54.06 31.03 -12.68
CA GLY A 592 53.35 30.96 -13.97
C GLY A 592 52.26 29.91 -14.17
N ASN A 593 52.01 28.96 -13.25
CA ASN A 593 50.95 27.95 -13.43
C ASN A 593 49.87 27.99 -12.34
N PRO A 594 48.76 28.75 -12.53
CA PRO A 594 47.66 28.86 -11.57
C PRO A 594 47.07 27.50 -11.15
N THR A 595 47.05 26.54 -12.07
CA THR A 595 46.51 25.19 -11.86
C THR A 595 47.35 24.38 -10.87
N GLU A 596 48.67 24.56 -10.90
CA GLU A 596 49.62 23.88 -10.03
C GLU A 596 49.59 24.45 -8.60
N LYS A 597 49.56 25.77 -8.47
CA LYS A 597 49.37 26.47 -7.20
C LYS A 597 48.09 26.04 -6.49
N LYS A 598 46.99 25.98 -7.24
CA LYS A 598 45.69 25.49 -6.78
C LYS A 598 45.77 24.04 -6.29
N PHE A 599 46.41 23.17 -7.07
CA PHE A 599 46.54 21.76 -6.75
C PHE A 599 47.29 21.52 -5.44
N ILE A 600 48.39 22.24 -5.22
CA ILE A 600 49.18 22.12 -3.98
C ILE A 600 48.32 22.54 -2.78
N LYS A 601 47.62 23.67 -2.85
CA LYS A 601 46.73 24.15 -1.79
C LYS A 601 45.62 23.15 -1.44
N ILE A 602 45.00 22.52 -2.44
CA ILE A 602 43.95 21.50 -2.23
C ILE A 602 44.50 20.31 -1.44
N ASN A 603 45.67 19.81 -1.80
CA ASN A 603 46.27 18.66 -1.11
C ASN A 603 46.70 19.02 0.31
N ILE A 604 47.22 20.23 0.53
CA ILE A 604 47.54 20.71 1.87
C ILE A 604 46.26 20.83 2.72
N ALA A 605 45.18 21.40 2.19
CA ALA A 605 43.90 21.44 2.89
C ALA A 605 43.47 20.05 3.36
N ARG A 606 43.52 19.05 2.46
CA ARG A 606 43.19 17.65 2.76
C ARG A 606 44.09 17.04 3.83
N ALA A 607 45.39 17.30 3.76
CA ALA A 607 46.39 16.84 4.73
C ALA A 607 46.16 17.46 6.12
N LEU A 608 45.73 18.72 6.18
CA LEU A 608 45.41 19.42 7.43
C LEU A 608 44.09 18.92 8.05
N GLY A 609 43.14 18.48 7.24
CA GLY A 609 41.87 17.94 7.72
C GLY A 609 41.99 16.67 8.56
N THR A 610 43.07 15.91 8.40
CA THR A 610 43.30 14.65 9.13
C THR A 610 44.08 14.83 10.43
N VAL A 611 44.63 16.03 10.70
CA VAL A 611 45.53 16.27 11.84
C VAL A 611 44.97 17.28 12.83
N LYS A 612 44.78 16.83 14.07
CA LYS A 612 44.32 17.65 15.21
C LYS A 612 45.49 18.28 15.94
N ARG A 613 46.17 19.25 15.30
CA ARG A 613 47.27 20.02 15.92
C ARG A 613 46.98 21.51 15.86
N PRO A 614 46.84 22.21 17.00
CA PRO A 614 46.55 23.64 17.04
C PRO A 614 47.51 24.51 16.22
N GLU A 615 48.79 24.13 16.18
CA GLU A 615 49.84 24.83 15.42
C GLU A 615 49.56 24.90 13.91
N LEU A 616 48.74 23.99 13.38
CA LEU A 616 48.43 23.90 11.96
C LEU A 616 47.09 24.55 11.58
N TYR A 617 46.25 24.91 12.56
CA TYR A 617 44.93 25.50 12.33
C TYR A 617 44.96 26.85 11.59
N PRO A 618 45.94 27.74 11.81
CA PRO A 618 46.03 29.00 11.05
C PRO A 618 46.15 28.78 9.53
N PHE A 619 46.85 27.73 9.09
CA PHE A 619 46.98 27.42 7.66
C PHE A 619 45.65 26.96 7.06
N LEU A 620 44.88 26.14 7.78
CA LEU A 620 43.56 25.71 7.32
C LEU A 620 42.56 26.88 7.31
N HIS A 621 42.60 27.78 8.31
CA HIS A 621 41.82 29.02 8.32
C HIS A 621 42.15 29.95 7.15
N ARG A 622 43.42 30.04 6.75
CA ARG A 622 43.83 30.79 5.55
C ARG A 622 43.21 30.18 4.29
N LEU A 623 43.22 28.85 4.16
CA LEU A 623 42.64 28.15 2.99
C LEU A 623 41.10 28.19 2.96
N LEU A 624 40.42 28.36 4.09
CA LEU A 624 38.96 28.58 4.16
C LEU A 624 38.54 29.94 3.57
N ASN A 625 39.48 30.87 3.42
CA ASN A 625 39.27 32.19 2.83
C ASN A 625 39.99 32.37 1.48
N ASP A 626 40.41 31.27 0.84
CA ASP A 626 41.09 31.32 -0.45
C ASP A 626 40.16 31.84 -1.57
N GLU A 627 40.74 32.55 -2.54
CA GLU A 627 39.99 33.09 -3.69
C GLU A 627 39.53 31.99 -4.66
N ASP A 628 40.26 30.86 -4.73
CA ASP A 628 39.88 29.73 -5.57
C ASP A 628 38.75 28.89 -4.91
N PRO A 629 37.58 28.73 -5.57
CA PRO A 629 36.44 28.02 -4.99
C PRO A 629 36.70 26.54 -4.66
N GLU A 630 37.60 25.89 -5.40
CA GLU A 630 37.92 24.47 -5.22
C GLU A 630 38.87 24.25 -4.05
N VAL A 631 39.82 25.18 -3.84
CA VAL A 631 40.65 25.22 -2.63
C VAL A 631 39.76 25.41 -1.40
N LEU A 632 38.88 26.42 -1.43
CA LEU A 632 37.95 26.70 -0.33
C LEU A 632 37.04 25.50 -0.04
N GLN A 633 36.50 24.86 -1.08
CA GLN A 633 35.70 23.64 -0.93
C GLN A 633 36.46 22.54 -0.17
N ASN A 634 37.70 22.24 -0.59
CA ASN A 634 38.50 21.20 0.05
C ASN A 634 38.90 21.59 1.47
N ALA A 635 39.17 22.87 1.73
CA ALA A 635 39.42 23.40 3.08
C ALA A 635 38.19 23.24 3.99
N ALA A 636 36.99 23.57 3.50
CA ALA A 636 35.74 23.42 4.27
C ALA A 636 35.48 21.96 4.64
N LEU A 637 35.60 21.04 3.68
CA LEU A 637 35.44 19.60 3.94
C LEU A 637 36.49 19.08 4.92
N SER A 638 37.72 19.59 4.83
CA SER A 638 38.83 19.22 5.71
C SER A 638 38.64 19.73 7.13
N ALA A 639 38.14 20.96 7.30
CA ALA A 639 37.76 21.50 8.61
C ALA A 639 36.65 20.65 9.28
N GLY A 640 35.66 20.20 8.51
CA GLY A 640 34.64 19.26 8.97
C GLY A 640 35.21 17.92 9.46
N LYS A 641 36.14 17.33 8.70
CA LYS A 641 36.83 16.09 9.11
C LYS A 641 37.68 16.27 10.37
N ASN A 642 38.25 17.46 10.55
CA ASN A 642 39.07 17.81 11.70
C ASN A 642 38.23 17.87 13.00
N ARG A 643 36.97 18.31 12.92
CA ARG A 643 35.97 18.39 14.01
C ARG A 643 36.34 19.33 15.16
N GLU A 644 37.28 20.24 14.95
CA GLU A 644 37.67 21.21 15.97
C GLU A 644 36.74 22.41 16.00
N LYS A 645 36.29 22.79 17.20
CA LYS A 645 35.29 23.86 17.40
C LYS A 645 35.73 25.21 16.85
N ALA A 646 37.05 25.45 16.79
CA ALA A 646 37.64 26.67 16.23
C ALA A 646 37.21 26.96 14.78
N PHE A 647 36.92 25.92 13.97
CA PHE A 647 36.51 26.11 12.58
C PHE A 647 35.00 26.30 12.39
N ALA A 648 34.17 26.02 13.41
CA ALA A 648 32.71 26.06 13.30
C ALA A 648 32.16 27.45 12.89
N PRO A 649 32.65 28.59 13.44
CA PRO A 649 32.20 29.92 13.01
C PRO A 649 32.48 30.21 11.53
N ALA A 650 33.66 29.80 11.04
CA ALA A 650 34.01 29.96 9.63
C ALA A 650 33.11 29.13 8.72
N LEU A 651 32.81 27.88 9.11
CA LEU A 651 31.89 27.01 8.37
C LEU A 651 30.44 27.54 8.40
N LEU A 652 29.99 28.15 9.49
CA LEU A 652 28.69 28.82 9.56
C LEU A 652 28.60 30.02 8.63
N ALA A 653 29.65 30.84 8.53
CA ALA A 653 29.69 31.94 7.56
C ALA A 653 29.64 31.43 6.10
N LEU A 654 30.30 30.31 5.80
CA LEU A 654 30.22 29.66 4.49
C LEU A 654 28.84 29.03 4.20
N LEU A 655 28.00 28.82 5.22
CA LEU A 655 26.66 28.27 5.06
C LEU A 655 25.67 29.29 4.47
N GLU A 656 25.92 30.58 4.68
CA GLU A 656 25.06 31.68 4.20
C GLU A 656 25.24 31.95 2.70
N ARG A 657 26.43 31.69 2.16
CA ARG A 657 26.75 31.95 0.74
C ARG A 657 26.26 30.81 -0.16
N ARG A 658 25.62 31.15 -1.27
CA ARG A 658 24.94 30.19 -2.17
C ARG A 658 25.90 29.16 -2.79
N GLU A 659 27.13 29.60 -3.06
CA GLU A 659 28.20 28.87 -3.73
C GLU A 659 28.84 27.85 -2.77
N THR A 660 29.03 28.22 -1.49
CA THR A 660 29.80 27.42 -0.53
C THR A 660 28.93 26.59 0.42
N ARG A 661 27.64 26.91 0.56
CA ARG A 661 26.73 26.23 1.51
C ARG A 661 26.66 24.72 1.36
N LYS A 662 26.87 24.17 0.15
CA LYS A 662 26.85 22.72 -0.06
C LYS A 662 27.95 22.03 0.75
N TYR A 663 29.14 22.61 0.75
CA TYR A 663 30.33 22.09 1.42
C TYR A 663 30.28 22.36 2.91
N ALA A 664 29.85 23.57 3.31
CA ALA A 664 29.61 23.91 4.71
C ALA A 664 28.61 22.95 5.37
N ARG A 665 27.50 22.60 4.69
CA ARG A 665 26.54 21.60 5.20
C ARG A 665 27.16 20.23 5.44
N GLN A 666 28.07 19.80 4.56
CA GLN A 666 28.73 18.51 4.69
C GLN A 666 29.73 18.56 5.84
N ALA A 667 30.53 19.61 5.90
CA ALA A 667 31.52 19.81 6.96
C ALA A 667 30.89 19.91 8.36
N LEU A 668 29.84 20.72 8.53
CA LEU A 668 29.16 20.88 9.83
C LEU A 668 28.47 19.59 10.29
N ALA A 669 28.00 18.75 9.37
CA ALA A 669 27.39 17.48 9.72
C ALA A 669 28.40 16.45 10.27
N GLU A 670 29.69 16.55 9.90
CA GLU A 670 30.74 15.66 10.39
C GLU A 670 31.02 15.84 11.89
N TYR A 671 30.73 17.00 12.47
CA TYR A 671 30.94 17.25 13.89
C TYR A 671 30.03 16.44 14.81
N GLY A 672 28.88 15.96 14.33
CA GLY A 672 27.94 15.20 15.16
C GLY A 672 27.47 15.99 16.38
N GLU A 673 27.64 15.41 17.58
CA GLU A 673 27.22 16.02 18.86
C GLU A 673 28.08 17.22 19.28
N ASP A 674 29.35 17.29 18.86
CA ASP A 674 30.36 18.21 19.40
C ASP A 674 29.97 19.69 19.33
N ILE A 675 29.22 20.09 18.30
CA ILE A 675 28.74 21.46 18.07
C ILE A 675 27.21 21.57 18.06
N LEU A 676 26.49 20.53 18.50
CA LEU A 676 25.04 20.47 18.36
C LEU A 676 24.33 21.64 19.07
N ASP A 677 24.76 21.96 20.29
CA ASP A 677 24.17 23.06 21.07
C ASP A 677 24.39 24.43 20.37
N GLU A 678 25.56 24.64 19.76
CA GLU A 678 25.88 25.84 18.97
C GLU A 678 24.99 25.96 17.72
N LEU A 679 24.79 24.85 17.01
CA LEU A 679 23.92 24.82 15.83
C LEU A 679 22.46 25.07 16.19
N ILE A 680 22.00 24.55 17.33
CA ILE A 680 20.64 24.78 17.84
C ILE A 680 20.45 26.23 18.27
N ALA A 681 21.40 26.81 18.99
CA ALA A 681 21.38 28.22 19.37
C ALA A 681 21.30 29.12 18.13
N ARG A 682 22.18 28.87 17.15
CA ARG A 682 22.18 29.63 15.89
C ARG A 682 20.89 29.47 15.09
N LEU A 683 20.25 28.30 15.12
CA LEU A 683 18.95 28.09 14.49
C LEU A 683 17.84 28.89 15.19
N GLN A 684 17.86 29.00 16.51
CA GLN A 684 16.89 29.81 17.28
C GLN A 684 17.06 31.31 17.01
N GLU A 685 18.30 31.79 16.89
CA GLU A 685 18.62 33.19 16.54
C GLU A 685 18.30 33.54 15.08
N SER A 686 18.19 32.55 14.19
CA SER A 686 18.04 32.76 12.75
C SER A 686 16.63 33.19 12.30
N GLY A 687 15.77 33.65 13.22
CA GLY A 687 14.39 34.08 12.93
C GLY A 687 14.27 35.12 11.81
N ASP A 688 15.29 35.98 11.66
CA ASP A 688 15.35 37.01 10.61
C ASP A 688 15.99 36.54 9.29
N SER A 689 16.61 35.35 9.25
CA SER A 689 17.26 34.79 8.06
C SER A 689 16.69 33.41 7.69
N PRO A 690 15.58 33.37 6.91
CA PRO A 690 14.97 32.12 6.46
C PRO A 690 15.90 31.23 5.64
N SER A 691 16.87 31.82 4.94
CA SER A 691 17.85 31.05 4.17
C SER A 691 18.75 30.23 5.09
N LEU A 692 19.31 30.87 6.14
CA LEU A 692 20.17 30.22 7.12
C LEU A 692 19.41 29.13 7.90
N ALA A 693 18.19 29.42 8.37
CA ALA A 693 17.35 28.46 9.09
C ALA A 693 17.10 27.16 8.29
N ARG A 694 16.86 27.28 6.98
CA ARG A 694 16.71 26.12 6.08
C ARG A 694 17.99 25.29 5.98
N GLU A 695 19.13 25.94 5.87
CA GLU A 695 20.41 25.25 5.72
C GLU A 695 20.83 24.57 7.04
N LEU A 696 20.65 25.23 8.18
CA LEU A 696 20.85 24.65 9.51
C LEU A 696 19.94 23.44 9.74
N SER A 697 18.66 23.53 9.34
CA SER A 697 17.73 22.39 9.41
C SER A 697 18.24 21.18 8.59
N ARG A 698 18.90 21.41 7.45
CA ARG A 698 19.51 20.33 6.64
C ARG A 698 20.72 19.70 7.31
N VAL A 699 21.52 20.49 8.02
CA VAL A 699 22.68 20.01 8.79
C VAL A 699 22.19 19.15 9.95
N LEU A 700 21.29 19.70 10.77
CA LEU A 700 20.68 19.02 11.90
C LEU A 700 20.04 17.69 11.49
N GLY A 701 19.33 17.64 10.36
CA GLY A 701 18.76 16.39 9.84
C GLY A 701 19.75 15.26 9.50
N ARG A 702 21.07 15.47 9.65
CA ARG A 702 22.12 14.45 9.50
C ARG A 702 22.72 14.02 10.85
N ILE A 703 22.40 14.70 11.94
CA ILE A 703 22.93 14.46 13.29
C ILE A 703 21.87 13.69 14.09
N GLY A 704 22.18 12.43 14.40
CA GLY A 704 21.25 11.45 14.97
C GLY A 704 20.97 11.59 16.47
N GLU A 705 20.75 12.81 16.97
CA GLU A 705 20.53 13.08 18.39
C GLU A 705 19.08 13.47 18.73
N GLN A 706 18.63 13.17 19.95
CA GLN A 706 17.25 13.50 20.36
C GLN A 706 17.00 15.01 20.41
N LYS A 707 17.99 15.79 20.86
CA LYS A 707 17.93 17.27 20.86
C LYS A 707 17.67 17.85 19.46
N THR A 708 18.21 17.20 18.42
CA THR A 708 17.98 17.57 17.02
C THR A 708 16.51 17.43 16.63
N VAL A 709 15.85 16.34 17.05
CA VAL A 709 14.43 16.10 16.79
C VAL A 709 13.58 17.17 17.46
N ASP A 710 13.84 17.44 18.73
CA ASP A 710 13.05 18.41 19.50
C ASP A 710 13.18 19.84 18.94
N SER A 711 14.40 20.24 18.55
CA SER A 711 14.67 21.52 17.89
C SER A 711 13.97 21.63 16.52
N LEU A 712 14.04 20.58 15.69
CA LEU A 712 13.39 20.57 14.38
C LEU A 712 11.85 20.52 14.47
N LEU A 713 11.29 19.89 15.51
CA LEU A 713 9.84 19.92 15.77
C LEU A 713 9.37 21.33 16.08
N ALA A 714 10.14 22.13 16.82
CA ALA A 714 9.82 23.54 17.06
C ALA A 714 9.79 24.35 15.75
N GLN A 715 10.69 24.04 14.81
CA GLN A 715 10.74 24.69 13.49
C GLN A 715 9.54 24.39 12.56
N LEU A 716 8.69 23.40 12.90
CA LEU A 716 7.44 23.18 12.15
C LEU A 716 6.46 24.36 12.30
N ASN A 717 6.62 25.21 13.33
CA ASN A 717 5.83 26.42 13.53
C ASN A 717 6.50 27.70 13.01
N HIS A 718 7.62 27.60 12.28
CA HIS A 718 8.32 28.77 11.74
C HIS A 718 7.42 29.60 10.79
N PRO A 719 7.50 30.95 10.80
CA PRO A 719 6.69 31.82 9.94
C PRO A 719 6.82 31.48 8.45
N HIS A 720 8.06 31.25 8.01
CA HIS A 720 8.37 31.00 6.60
C HIS A 720 8.06 29.55 6.15
N PRO A 721 7.20 29.32 5.12
CA PRO A 721 6.79 27.98 4.68
C PRO A 721 7.94 27.07 4.26
N GLN A 722 8.95 27.62 3.57
CA GLN A 722 10.12 26.87 3.12
C GLN A 722 10.96 26.30 4.27
N VAL A 723 11.01 26.98 5.42
CA VAL A 723 11.72 26.51 6.62
C VAL A 723 10.98 25.32 7.21
N ARG A 724 9.65 25.45 7.41
CA ARG A 724 8.81 24.35 7.90
C ARG A 724 8.95 23.08 7.07
N PHE A 725 8.90 23.23 5.74
CA PHE A 725 9.04 22.09 4.83
C PHE A 725 10.44 21.45 4.92
N GLN A 726 11.48 22.26 5.10
CA GLN A 726 12.83 21.75 5.23
C GLN A 726 13.08 21.06 6.59
N ALA A 727 12.49 21.58 7.67
CA ALA A 727 12.49 20.93 8.98
C ALA A 727 11.77 19.58 8.92
N LEU A 728 10.61 19.51 8.25
CA LEU A 728 9.90 18.25 8.01
C LEU A 728 10.76 17.24 7.24
N LYS A 729 11.39 17.65 6.14
CA LYS A 729 12.33 16.79 5.39
C LYS A 729 13.49 16.28 6.25
N ALA A 730 14.02 17.12 7.12
CA ALA A 730 15.08 16.74 8.07
C ALA A 730 14.58 15.70 9.09
N LEU A 731 13.39 15.92 9.68
CA LEU A 731 12.74 14.96 10.58
C LEU A 731 12.47 13.60 9.92
N ASN A 732 11.97 13.59 8.67
CA ASN A 732 11.76 12.33 7.94
C ASN A 732 13.08 11.59 7.71
N ARG A 733 14.17 12.31 7.41
CA ARG A 733 15.50 11.70 7.29
C ARG A 733 15.96 11.10 8.60
N LEU A 734 15.80 11.81 9.72
CA LEU A 734 16.15 11.31 11.05
C LEU A 734 15.35 10.05 11.39
N ARG A 735 14.03 10.05 11.13
CA ARG A 735 13.17 8.88 11.35
C ARG A 735 13.62 7.64 10.56
N ASN A 736 14.09 7.83 9.33
CA ASN A 736 14.57 6.75 8.47
C ASN A 736 15.96 6.24 8.87
N ASN A 737 16.89 7.14 9.18
CA ASN A 737 18.28 6.80 9.43
C ASN A 737 18.56 6.40 10.88
N PHE A 738 17.74 6.89 11.83
CA PHE A 738 17.90 6.67 13.27
C PHE A 738 16.57 6.24 13.92
N PRO A 739 16.14 4.97 13.76
CA PRO A 739 14.82 4.49 14.22
C PRO A 739 14.60 4.55 15.74
N VAL A 740 15.68 4.65 16.52
CA VAL A 740 15.67 4.69 17.99
C VAL A 740 15.17 6.04 18.52
N LEU A 741 15.22 7.10 17.71
CA LEU A 741 14.78 8.44 18.10
C LEU A 741 13.27 8.51 18.34
N LYS A 742 12.89 9.28 19.37
CA LYS A 742 11.49 9.44 19.79
C LYS A 742 10.91 10.70 19.17
N PHE A 743 9.67 10.60 18.69
CA PHE A 743 8.93 11.70 18.11
C PHE A 743 7.68 11.95 18.95
N ASN A 744 7.41 13.20 19.32
CA ASN A 744 6.25 13.55 20.12
C ASN A 744 4.97 13.44 19.28
N GLU A 745 4.26 12.32 19.40
CA GLU A 745 3.04 12.02 18.64
C GLU A 745 1.96 13.10 18.82
N LYS A 746 1.78 13.65 20.04
CA LYS A 746 0.75 14.68 20.30
C LYS A 746 1.03 15.98 19.53
N LEU A 747 2.30 16.39 19.46
CA LEU A 747 2.68 17.59 18.71
C LEU A 747 2.50 17.36 17.21
N LEU A 748 2.92 16.18 16.71
CA LEU A 748 2.74 15.81 15.32
C LEU A 748 1.25 15.72 14.92
N GLU A 749 0.39 15.19 15.78
CA GLU A 749 -1.06 15.18 15.58
C GLU A 749 -1.61 16.59 15.38
N GLN A 750 -1.19 17.55 16.20
CA GLN A 750 -1.61 18.94 16.09
C GLN A 750 -1.16 19.57 14.77
N GLU A 751 0.08 19.30 14.34
CA GLU A 751 0.61 19.80 13.06
C GLU A 751 -0.09 19.16 11.86
N ILE A 752 -0.38 17.86 11.91
CA ILE A 752 -1.19 17.17 10.89
C ILE A 752 -2.58 17.82 10.79
N LEU A 753 -3.25 18.05 11.91
CA LEU A 753 -4.58 18.69 11.92
C LEU A 753 -4.54 20.13 11.39
N LYS A 754 -3.49 20.91 11.70
CA LYS A 754 -3.29 22.24 11.12
C LYS A 754 -3.15 22.18 9.60
N GLU A 755 -2.35 21.24 9.09
CA GLU A 755 -2.12 21.10 7.65
C GLU A 755 -3.36 20.56 6.92
N ILE A 756 -4.12 19.66 7.54
CA ILE A 756 -5.43 19.20 7.07
C ILE A 756 -6.41 20.38 6.92
N ARG A 757 -6.50 21.26 7.92
CA ARG A 757 -7.35 22.45 7.83
C ARG A 757 -6.93 23.37 6.70
N ARG A 758 -5.62 23.57 6.48
CA ARG A 758 -5.10 24.35 5.34
C ARG A 758 -5.48 23.72 3.99
N TYR A 759 -5.37 22.40 3.88
CA TYR A 759 -5.80 21.68 2.68
C TYR A 759 -7.29 21.87 2.42
N LEU A 760 -8.14 21.66 3.44
CA LEU A 760 -9.59 21.79 3.29
C LEU A 760 -10.01 23.21 2.88
N ASN A 761 -9.42 24.24 3.49
CA ASN A 761 -9.67 25.63 3.09
C ASN A 761 -9.25 25.88 1.63
N GLY A 762 -8.07 25.41 1.22
CA GLY A 762 -7.63 25.55 -0.17
C GLY A 762 -8.51 24.80 -1.17
N ALA A 763 -8.99 23.62 -0.79
CA ALA A 763 -9.89 22.81 -1.61
C ALA A 763 -11.27 23.47 -1.76
N ALA A 764 -11.77 24.11 -0.70
CA ALA A 764 -12.99 24.90 -0.74
C ALA A 764 -12.87 26.09 -1.70
N ILE A 765 -11.77 26.86 -1.61
CA ILE A 765 -11.48 27.98 -2.53
C ILE A 765 -11.42 27.49 -3.98
N LEU A 766 -10.67 26.42 -4.26
CA LEU A 766 -10.57 25.85 -5.61
C LEU A 766 -11.93 25.42 -6.16
N TYR A 767 -12.77 24.83 -5.30
CA TYR A 767 -14.12 24.42 -5.68
C TYR A 767 -15.00 25.63 -6.03
N SER A 768 -14.99 26.68 -5.20
CA SER A 768 -15.71 27.94 -5.48
C SER A 768 -15.27 28.56 -6.80
N CYS A 769 -13.95 28.60 -7.08
CA CYS A 769 -13.43 29.12 -8.34
C CYS A 769 -13.88 28.31 -9.57
N ARG A 770 -14.06 26.99 -9.45
CA ARG A 770 -14.50 26.12 -10.55
C ARG A 770 -16.01 26.22 -10.84
N GLN A 771 -16.85 26.54 -9.85
CA GLN A 771 -18.29 26.65 -10.06
C GLN A 771 -18.72 27.81 -10.95
N VAL A 772 -17.91 28.86 -11.02
CA VAL A 772 -18.20 30.10 -11.79
C VAL A 772 -17.83 29.94 -13.28
N GLN A 773 -17.38 28.76 -13.71
CA GLN A 773 -17.13 28.45 -15.13
C GLN A 773 -18.44 28.42 -15.92
N GLY A 774 -18.81 29.56 -16.51
CA GLY A 774 -19.96 29.62 -17.42
C GLY A 774 -20.42 31.00 -17.90
N GLN A 775 -19.92 32.12 -17.36
CA GLN A 775 -20.51 33.45 -17.63
C GLN A 775 -19.54 34.55 -18.09
N ASN A 776 -18.24 34.29 -18.24
CA ASN A 776 -17.24 35.36 -18.26
C ASN A 776 -16.35 35.38 -19.52
N GLY A 777 -15.79 36.56 -19.84
CA GLY A 777 -14.97 36.78 -21.03
C GLY A 777 -13.67 35.96 -21.09
N PRO A 778 -13.04 35.80 -22.26
CA PRO A 778 -11.90 34.89 -22.47
C PRO A 778 -10.68 35.18 -21.58
N ARG A 779 -10.42 36.45 -21.24
CA ARG A 779 -9.31 36.84 -20.35
C ARG A 779 -9.56 36.44 -18.89
N GLU A 780 -10.78 36.65 -18.41
CA GLU A 780 -11.16 36.25 -17.05
C GLU A 780 -11.16 34.72 -16.90
N GLY A 781 -11.63 34.00 -17.92
CA GLY A 781 -11.55 32.54 -17.96
C GLY A 781 -10.11 32.01 -17.85
N ALA A 782 -9.16 32.66 -18.52
CA ALA A 782 -7.74 32.32 -18.43
C ALA A 782 -7.15 32.62 -17.03
N ALA A 783 -7.50 33.77 -16.43
CA ALA A 783 -7.07 34.14 -15.07
C ALA A 783 -7.60 33.14 -14.01
N ARG A 784 -8.86 32.72 -14.13
CA ARG A 784 -9.46 31.68 -13.28
C ARG A 784 -8.76 30.34 -13.41
N LEU A 785 -8.41 29.94 -14.62
CA LEU A 785 -7.71 28.68 -14.88
C LEU A 785 -6.28 28.71 -14.32
N LEU A 786 -5.59 29.85 -14.40
CA LEU A 786 -4.29 30.05 -13.79
C LEU A 786 -4.36 29.92 -12.26
N LEU A 787 -5.30 30.61 -11.61
CA LEU A 787 -5.52 30.52 -10.17
C LEU A 787 -5.89 29.08 -9.76
N ALA A 788 -6.77 28.41 -10.51
CA ALA A 788 -7.14 27.03 -10.24
C ALA A 788 -5.94 26.09 -10.29
N ARG A 789 -5.06 26.22 -11.31
CA ARG A 789 -3.82 25.42 -11.40
C ARG A 789 -2.86 25.70 -10.24
N ALA A 790 -2.67 26.98 -9.87
CA ALA A 790 -1.83 27.34 -8.75
C ALA A 790 -2.37 26.76 -7.41
N MET A 791 -3.68 26.73 -7.25
CA MET A 791 -4.34 26.12 -6.10
C MET A 791 -4.23 24.58 -6.11
N GLU A 792 -4.36 23.93 -7.26
CA GLU A 792 -4.13 22.49 -7.41
C GLU A 792 -2.70 22.12 -6.96
N GLU A 793 -1.69 22.83 -7.46
CA GLU A 793 -0.29 22.61 -7.07
C GLU A 793 -0.07 22.83 -5.56
N LYS A 794 -0.73 23.82 -4.96
CA LYS A 794 -0.69 24.02 -3.50
C LYS A 794 -1.34 22.88 -2.74
N LEU A 795 -2.44 22.32 -3.25
CA LEU A 795 -3.11 21.17 -2.63
C LEU A 795 -2.27 19.91 -2.74
N ASP A 796 -1.60 19.68 -3.88
CA ASP A 796 -0.64 18.58 -4.06
C ASP A 796 0.48 18.66 -3.03
N ASN A 797 1.08 19.85 -2.88
CA ASN A 797 2.12 20.12 -1.89
C ASN A 797 1.64 19.98 -0.43
N SER A 798 0.39 20.33 -0.15
CA SER A 798 -0.23 20.16 1.17
C SER A 798 -0.49 18.68 1.47
N LEU A 799 -0.96 17.92 0.48
CA LEU A 799 -1.15 16.48 0.59
C LEU A 799 0.19 15.78 0.87
N GLU A 800 1.24 16.11 0.11
CA GLU A 800 2.58 15.57 0.36
C GLU A 800 3.05 15.85 1.80
N ARG A 801 2.83 17.07 2.30
CA ARG A 801 3.18 17.45 3.67
C ARG A 801 2.40 16.64 4.72
N ILE A 802 1.10 16.43 4.52
CA ILE A 802 0.26 15.59 5.40
C ILE A 802 0.82 14.16 5.46
N PHE A 803 1.17 13.58 4.31
CA PHE A 803 1.73 12.22 4.25
C PHE A 803 3.13 12.14 4.87
N ARG A 804 3.98 13.15 4.68
CA ARG A 804 5.31 13.23 5.32
C ARG A 804 5.22 13.35 6.84
N LEU A 805 4.32 14.19 7.36
CA LEU A 805 4.04 14.31 8.79
C LEU A 805 3.50 12.99 9.35
N SER A 806 2.57 12.36 8.63
CA SER A 806 2.02 11.06 8.99
C SER A 806 3.11 9.98 9.01
N GLY A 807 4.10 10.05 8.11
CA GLY A 807 5.28 9.18 8.07
C GLY A 807 6.25 9.35 9.25
N LEU A 808 6.05 10.34 10.13
CA LEU A 808 6.77 10.42 11.41
C LEU A 808 6.10 9.58 12.51
N ILE A 809 4.79 9.33 12.38
CA ILE A 809 3.98 8.52 13.32
C ILE A 809 3.92 7.06 12.84
N TYR A 810 3.51 6.87 11.59
CA TYR A 810 3.41 5.57 10.92
C TYR A 810 4.71 5.22 10.18
N PRO A 811 4.92 3.96 9.77
CA PRO A 811 6.13 3.58 9.02
C PRO A 811 6.33 4.46 7.77
N PRO A 812 7.49 5.13 7.62
CA PRO A 812 7.71 6.12 6.56
C PRO A 812 7.52 5.55 5.14
N ARG A 813 7.99 4.32 4.91
CA ARG A 813 7.86 3.60 3.62
C ARG A 813 6.39 3.35 3.26
N ASP A 814 5.56 2.97 4.23
CA ASP A 814 4.13 2.72 4.02
C ASP A 814 3.38 3.99 3.64
N MET A 815 3.63 5.08 4.37
CA MET A 815 2.97 6.35 4.09
C MET A 815 3.40 6.92 2.74
N TYR A 816 4.67 6.77 2.36
CA TYR A 816 5.15 7.20 1.06
C TYR A 816 4.54 6.39 -0.09
N ASN A 817 4.49 5.06 0.04
CA ASN A 817 3.85 4.18 -0.94
C ASN A 817 2.35 4.49 -1.07
N ALA A 818 1.66 4.74 0.04
CA ALA A 818 0.27 5.16 0.03
C ALA A 818 0.08 6.49 -0.71
N TYR A 819 0.94 7.50 -0.45
CA TYR A 819 0.92 8.77 -1.17
C TYR A 819 1.07 8.58 -2.69
N LEU A 820 2.07 7.81 -3.13
CA LEU A 820 2.28 7.51 -4.55
C LEU A 820 1.07 6.79 -5.17
N GLY A 821 0.46 5.89 -4.41
CA GLY A 821 -0.74 5.20 -4.85
C GLY A 821 -1.96 6.12 -5.02
N ILE A 822 -2.12 7.12 -4.15
CA ILE A 822 -3.19 8.13 -4.20
C ILE A 822 -3.02 9.11 -5.35
N VAL A 823 -1.80 9.55 -5.64
CA VAL A 823 -1.50 10.48 -6.76
C VAL A 823 -1.43 9.73 -8.10
N SER A 824 -1.49 8.39 -8.10
CA SER A 824 -1.45 7.59 -9.31
C SER A 824 -2.60 7.89 -10.28
N ALA A 825 -2.30 8.01 -11.57
CA ALA A 825 -3.33 8.14 -12.61
C ALA A 825 -4.28 6.93 -12.66
N ARG A 826 -3.83 5.73 -12.24
CA ARG A 826 -4.62 4.49 -12.31
C ARG A 826 -5.64 4.41 -11.19
N GLN A 827 -6.92 4.26 -11.54
CA GLN A 827 -8.03 4.17 -10.59
C GLN A 827 -7.88 2.98 -9.61
N ASP A 828 -7.45 1.82 -10.09
CA ASP A 828 -7.27 0.63 -9.23
C ASP A 828 -6.17 0.83 -8.17
N THR A 829 -5.08 1.51 -8.54
CA THR A 829 -3.97 1.80 -7.60
C THR A 829 -4.43 2.79 -6.53
N ARG A 830 -5.21 3.81 -6.92
CA ARG A 830 -5.80 4.77 -5.98
C ARG A 830 -6.75 4.09 -5.00
N ALA A 831 -7.62 3.21 -5.49
CA ALA A 831 -8.54 2.45 -4.64
C ALA A 831 -7.78 1.56 -3.64
N ASN A 832 -6.75 0.85 -4.09
CA ASN A 832 -5.92 0.01 -3.21
C ASN A 832 -5.16 0.83 -2.17
N ALA A 833 -4.64 2.00 -2.52
CA ALA A 833 -3.93 2.88 -1.59
C ALA A 833 -4.88 3.49 -0.55
N LEU A 834 -6.10 3.86 -0.96
CA LEU A 834 -7.15 4.32 -0.05
C LEU A 834 -7.53 3.21 0.94
N GLU A 835 -7.74 1.98 0.46
CA GLU A 835 -8.08 0.83 1.31
C GLU A 835 -6.92 0.44 2.24
N PHE A 836 -5.68 0.55 1.75
CA PHE A 836 -4.50 0.34 2.59
C PHE A 836 -4.43 1.36 3.73
N LEU A 837 -4.63 2.65 3.44
CA LEU A 837 -4.72 3.70 4.47
C LEU A 837 -5.86 3.44 5.45
N ASP A 838 -7.01 3.01 4.95
CA ASP A 838 -8.19 2.72 5.76
C ASP A 838 -7.96 1.63 6.83
N ASN A 839 -7.06 0.69 6.51
CA ASN A 839 -6.67 -0.39 7.43
C ASN A 839 -5.42 -0.07 8.28
N LEU A 840 -4.56 0.85 7.82
CA LEU A 840 -3.35 1.27 8.51
C LEU A 840 -3.63 2.31 9.60
N LEU A 841 -4.51 3.27 9.33
CA LEU A 841 -4.77 4.43 10.18
C LEU A 841 -5.63 4.09 11.39
N ALA A 842 -5.30 4.66 12.56
CA ALA A 842 -6.16 4.55 13.72
C ALA A 842 -7.50 5.31 13.52
N PRO A 843 -8.60 4.93 14.20
CA PRO A 843 -9.94 5.46 13.92
C PRO A 843 -10.08 6.98 14.00
N ARG A 844 -9.27 7.65 14.83
CA ARG A 844 -9.24 9.13 14.92
C ARG A 844 -8.67 9.73 13.63
N TYR A 845 -7.50 9.28 13.19
CA TYR A 845 -6.86 9.74 11.95
C TYR A 845 -7.65 9.41 10.69
N LYS A 846 -8.26 8.21 10.66
CA LYS A 846 -9.12 7.77 9.55
C LYS A 846 -10.27 8.76 9.28
N LYS A 847 -10.86 9.32 10.34
CA LYS A 847 -11.95 10.31 10.21
C LYS A 847 -11.52 11.61 9.54
N ASP A 848 -10.24 11.98 9.61
CA ASP A 848 -9.75 13.27 9.12
C ASP A 848 -9.00 13.14 7.80
N LEU A 849 -8.18 12.10 7.63
CA LEU A 849 -7.33 11.91 6.45
C LEU A 849 -8.08 11.28 5.25
N ILE A 850 -8.96 10.30 5.47
CA ILE A 850 -9.67 9.62 4.38
C ILE A 850 -10.51 10.58 3.52
N PRO A 851 -11.31 11.52 4.10
CA PRO A 851 -12.10 12.44 3.29
C PRO A 851 -11.26 13.33 2.37
N ILE A 852 -10.05 13.73 2.81
CA ILE A 852 -9.11 14.54 2.03
C ILE A 852 -8.60 13.74 0.83
N VAL A 853 -8.19 12.51 1.08
CA VAL A 853 -7.70 11.59 0.05
C VAL A 853 -8.80 11.28 -0.98
N GLU A 854 -10.03 11.05 -0.51
CA GLU A 854 -11.19 10.86 -1.38
C GLU A 854 -11.49 12.10 -2.22
N ALA A 855 -11.48 13.30 -1.61
CA ALA A 855 -11.67 14.57 -2.29
C ALA A 855 -10.57 14.86 -3.32
N HIS A 856 -9.33 14.50 -3.03
CA HIS A 856 -8.21 14.60 -3.95
C HIS A 856 -8.34 13.68 -5.15
N SER A 857 -8.77 12.43 -4.90
CA SER A 857 -8.88 11.40 -5.93
C SER A 857 -10.09 11.58 -6.87
N SER A 858 -11.09 12.37 -6.47
CA SER A 858 -12.35 12.53 -7.18
C SER A 858 -12.42 13.90 -7.87
N GLN A 859 -12.66 13.94 -9.19
CA GLN A 859 -12.89 15.20 -9.92
C GLN A 859 -14.17 15.93 -9.46
N SER A 860 -15.05 15.23 -8.74
CA SER A 860 -16.24 15.75 -8.08
C SER A 860 -16.21 15.39 -6.59
N LEU A 861 -16.62 16.32 -5.74
CA LEU A 861 -16.65 16.11 -4.30
C LEU A 861 -17.69 15.04 -3.90
N PRO A 862 -17.29 13.91 -3.27
CA PRO A 862 -18.23 12.94 -2.73
C PRO A 862 -19.16 13.60 -1.70
N GLY A 863 -20.42 13.16 -1.59
CA GLY A 863 -21.41 13.76 -0.67
C GLY A 863 -20.96 13.80 0.81
N SER A 864 -20.10 12.87 1.24
CA SER A 864 -19.48 12.85 2.57
C SER A 864 -18.46 13.96 2.79
N ALA A 865 -17.66 14.27 1.77
CA ALA A 865 -16.70 15.37 1.79
C ALA A 865 -17.41 16.72 1.63
N ARG A 866 -18.48 16.78 0.81
CA ARG A 866 -19.33 17.95 0.61
C ARG A 866 -19.97 18.43 1.93
N ASN A 867 -20.60 17.55 2.72
CA ASN A 867 -21.18 17.93 4.01
C ASN A 867 -20.17 18.50 5.03
N ARG A 868 -18.88 18.13 4.94
CA ARG A 868 -17.83 18.74 5.80
C ARG A 868 -17.23 19.99 5.19
N LEU A 869 -17.13 20.05 3.87
CA LEU A 869 -16.68 21.24 3.15
C LEU A 869 -17.74 22.34 3.15
N GLU A 870 -19.03 22.03 3.34
CA GLU A 870 -20.12 23.00 3.44
C GLU A 870 -19.87 24.06 4.52
N HIS A 871 -19.22 23.71 5.63
CA HIS A 871 -18.83 24.66 6.67
C HIS A 871 -17.63 25.56 6.28
N HIS A 872 -16.92 25.22 5.21
CA HIS A 872 -15.74 25.93 4.69
C HIS A 872 -15.96 26.54 3.30
N LEU A 873 -17.15 26.36 2.68
CA LEU A 873 -17.48 26.95 1.40
C LEU A 873 -17.69 28.45 1.59
N LEU A 874 -16.69 29.22 1.17
CA LEU A 874 -16.75 30.67 1.15
C LEU A 874 -17.31 31.14 -0.21
N PRO A 875 -18.13 32.21 -0.21
CA PRO A 875 -18.39 32.99 -1.42
C PRO A 875 -17.10 33.35 -2.13
N GLU A 876 -17.17 33.50 -3.46
CA GLU A 876 -15.99 33.82 -4.28
C GLU A 876 -15.28 35.10 -3.82
N GLN A 877 -16.05 36.10 -3.39
CA GLN A 877 -15.51 37.39 -2.92
C GLN A 877 -14.67 37.21 -1.65
N ASP A 878 -15.14 36.41 -0.69
CA ASP A 878 -14.40 36.10 0.53
C ASP A 878 -13.16 35.24 0.24
N CYS A 879 -13.24 34.36 -0.76
CA CYS A 879 -12.08 33.60 -1.24
C CYS A 879 -11.00 34.53 -1.81
N LEU A 880 -11.39 35.49 -2.65
CA LEU A 880 -10.47 36.47 -3.24
C LEU A 880 -9.83 37.35 -2.16
N HIS A 881 -10.62 37.85 -1.21
CA HIS A 881 -10.10 38.60 -0.06
C HIS A 881 -9.04 37.80 0.71
N GLN A 882 -9.34 36.54 1.03
CA GLN A 882 -8.42 35.65 1.76
C GLN A 882 -7.12 35.36 0.97
N LEU A 883 -7.19 35.30 -0.36
CA LEU A 883 -6.02 35.11 -1.21
C LEU A 883 -5.18 36.39 -1.34
N LEU A 884 -5.80 37.56 -1.45
CA LEU A 884 -5.13 38.85 -1.56
C LEU A 884 -4.40 39.24 -0.26
N THR A 885 -4.97 38.88 0.88
CA THR A 885 -4.39 39.13 2.22
C THR A 885 -3.48 38.01 2.74
N GLY A 886 -3.30 36.93 1.96
CA GLY A 886 -2.56 35.74 2.37
C GLY A 886 -1.03 35.86 2.29
N ASP A 887 -0.33 34.91 2.90
CA ASP A 887 1.14 34.88 2.96
C ASP A 887 1.84 34.42 1.66
N ASP A 888 1.09 33.93 0.67
CA ASP A 888 1.62 33.26 -0.52
C ASP A 888 1.70 34.22 -1.71
N GLY A 889 2.91 34.71 -2.03
CA GLY A 889 3.15 35.69 -3.08
C GLY A 889 2.60 35.29 -4.45
N TRP A 890 2.75 34.02 -4.85
CA TRP A 890 2.25 33.58 -6.15
C TRP A 890 0.72 33.58 -6.22
N LEU A 891 0.05 33.15 -5.16
CA LEU A 891 -1.42 33.19 -5.10
C LEU A 891 -1.95 34.62 -4.98
N LYS A 892 -1.27 35.51 -4.25
CA LYS A 892 -1.59 36.94 -4.22
C LYS A 892 -1.55 37.53 -5.63
N ALA A 893 -0.49 37.23 -6.39
CA ALA A 893 -0.37 37.68 -7.77
C ALA A 893 -1.49 37.13 -8.67
N CYS A 894 -1.81 35.84 -8.56
CA CYS A 894 -2.91 35.23 -9.31
C CYS A 894 -4.28 35.83 -8.94
N ALA A 895 -4.52 36.08 -7.65
CA ALA A 895 -5.76 36.67 -7.16
C ALA A 895 -5.89 38.15 -7.58
N ALA A 896 -4.81 38.93 -7.52
CA ALA A 896 -4.79 40.31 -8.02
C ALA A 896 -5.06 40.36 -9.52
N TYR A 897 -4.41 39.48 -10.30
CA TYR A 897 -4.64 39.36 -11.73
C TYR A 897 -6.10 38.98 -12.07
N LEU A 898 -6.69 38.05 -11.31
CA LEU A 898 -8.11 37.70 -11.45
C LEU A 898 -9.02 38.88 -11.08
N ALA A 899 -8.77 39.57 -9.97
CA ALA A 899 -9.56 40.72 -9.54
C ALA A 899 -9.54 41.87 -10.57
N GLY A 900 -8.37 42.13 -11.18
CA GLY A 900 -8.24 43.11 -12.27
C GLY A 900 -8.98 42.70 -13.55
N THR A 901 -8.82 41.44 -13.99
CA THR A 901 -9.49 40.95 -15.21
C THR A 901 -11.01 40.79 -15.07
N ALA A 902 -11.48 40.48 -13.86
CA ALA A 902 -12.91 40.44 -13.49
C ALA A 902 -13.48 41.83 -13.17
N LYS A 903 -12.65 42.90 -13.23
CA LYS A 903 -13.03 44.29 -12.92
C LYS A 903 -13.67 44.46 -11.54
N ALA A 904 -13.19 43.71 -10.54
CA ALA A 904 -13.74 43.70 -9.19
C ALA A 904 -13.25 44.91 -8.35
N GLY A 905 -13.85 46.08 -8.58
CA GLY A 905 -13.43 47.36 -7.95
C GLY A 905 -13.45 47.38 -6.42
N GLN A 906 -14.23 46.50 -5.78
CA GLN A 906 -14.27 46.35 -4.32
C GLN A 906 -12.92 45.96 -3.68
N PHE A 907 -11.99 45.37 -4.44
CA PHE A 907 -10.66 44.97 -3.95
C PHE A 907 -9.55 46.00 -4.24
N ALA A 908 -9.89 47.19 -4.77
CA ALA A 908 -8.90 48.19 -5.17
C ALA A 908 -7.96 48.60 -4.02
N ALA A 909 -8.50 48.78 -2.80
CA ALA A 909 -7.71 49.11 -1.61
C ALA A 909 -6.69 48.03 -1.25
N GLU A 910 -7.08 46.76 -1.30
CA GLU A 910 -6.20 45.61 -1.04
C GLU A 910 -5.11 45.52 -2.11
N ILE A 911 -5.48 45.66 -3.39
CA ILE A 911 -4.53 45.62 -4.51
C ILE A 911 -3.54 46.79 -4.45
N LEU A 912 -3.95 47.98 -4.00
CA LEU A 912 -3.05 49.11 -3.76
C LEU A 912 -1.98 48.79 -2.73
N THR A 913 -2.31 48.07 -1.65
CA THR A 913 -1.30 47.63 -0.67
C THR A 913 -0.27 46.66 -1.27
N LEU A 914 -0.71 45.80 -2.20
CA LEU A 914 0.14 44.83 -2.89
C LEU A 914 1.12 45.47 -3.90
N ALA A 915 0.86 46.68 -4.39
CA ALA A 915 1.78 47.42 -5.24
C ALA A 915 3.10 47.76 -4.53
N SER A 916 3.12 47.72 -3.20
CA SER A 916 4.30 47.92 -2.35
C SER A 916 4.87 46.61 -1.76
N ASP A 917 4.43 45.45 -2.24
CA ASP A 917 4.89 44.15 -1.74
C ASP A 917 6.40 43.94 -2.01
N ARG A 918 7.05 43.14 -1.15
CA ARG A 918 8.48 42.82 -1.29
C ARG A 918 8.76 41.97 -2.53
N GLU A 919 7.80 41.17 -2.97
CA GLU A 919 7.95 40.30 -4.14
C GLU A 919 7.62 41.03 -5.45
N GLN A 920 8.56 41.01 -6.40
CA GLN A 920 8.41 41.67 -7.69
C GLN A 920 7.16 41.22 -8.46
N VAL A 921 6.89 39.92 -8.50
CA VAL A 921 5.75 39.34 -9.24
C VAL A 921 4.41 39.81 -8.69
N VAL A 922 4.30 40.01 -7.37
CA VAL A 922 3.09 40.53 -6.71
C VAL A 922 2.86 41.97 -7.12
N ARG A 923 3.92 42.80 -7.10
CA ARG A 923 3.83 44.21 -7.53
C ARG A 923 3.39 44.35 -8.98
N GLU A 924 4.01 43.60 -9.89
CA GLU A 924 3.66 43.63 -11.32
C GLU A 924 2.20 43.22 -11.57
N ALA A 925 1.71 42.20 -10.86
CA ALA A 925 0.32 41.77 -10.96
C ALA A 925 -0.65 42.81 -10.37
N ALA A 926 -0.29 43.45 -9.26
CA ALA A 926 -1.08 44.50 -8.63
C ALA A 926 -1.16 45.76 -9.52
N GLU A 927 -0.04 46.21 -10.09
CA GLU A 927 0.01 47.33 -11.04
C GLU A 927 -0.84 47.05 -12.28
N TYR A 928 -0.77 45.84 -12.83
CA TYR A 928 -1.62 45.44 -13.93
C TYR A 928 -3.11 45.50 -13.54
N ALA A 929 -3.47 44.96 -12.38
CA ALA A 929 -4.84 44.93 -11.90
C ALA A 929 -5.40 46.35 -11.69
N LEU A 930 -4.62 47.27 -11.11
CA LEU A 930 -5.01 48.67 -10.94
C LEU A 930 -5.28 49.36 -12.28
N ARG A 931 -4.42 49.15 -13.29
CA ARG A 931 -4.63 49.71 -14.64
C ARG A 931 -5.90 49.20 -15.31
N GLU A 932 -6.26 47.93 -15.10
CA GLU A 932 -7.51 47.39 -15.65
C GLU A 932 -8.75 47.91 -14.90
N LEU A 933 -8.65 48.15 -13.59
CA LEU A 933 -9.71 48.78 -12.80
C LEU A 933 -9.91 50.26 -13.18
N GLU A 934 -8.84 51.02 -13.41
CA GLU A 934 -8.88 52.42 -13.86
C GLU A 934 -9.54 52.60 -15.23
N LYS A 935 -9.35 51.63 -16.15
CA LYS A 935 -10.03 51.63 -17.46
C LYS A 935 -11.56 51.54 -17.33
N ASN A 936 -12.07 51.01 -16.22
CA ASN A 936 -13.51 50.92 -15.94
C ASN A 936 -14.06 52.22 -15.33
N GLY A 937 -13.23 53.01 -14.64
CA GLY A 937 -13.60 54.29 -14.03
C GLY A 937 -13.71 55.46 -15.00
N ARG A 938 -13.32 55.30 -16.28
CA ARG A 938 -13.56 56.32 -17.33
C ARG A 938 -15.00 56.31 -17.88
N ASP A 939 -15.80 55.29 -17.56
CA ASP A 939 -17.22 55.21 -17.93
C ASP A 939 -18.17 55.34 -16.72
N GLY A 940 -17.66 55.61 -15.51
CA GLY A 940 -18.48 55.80 -14.31
C GLY A 940 -17.69 56.49 -13.20
N GLU A 941 -18.12 57.70 -12.85
CA GLU A 941 -17.51 58.60 -11.87
C GLU A 941 -17.12 57.90 -10.56
N PHE A 942 -15.83 57.95 -10.22
CA PHE A 942 -15.33 57.97 -8.85
C PHE A 942 -14.24 59.04 -8.78
N HIS A 943 -14.59 60.19 -8.22
CA HIS A 943 -13.65 61.19 -7.71
C HIS A 943 -13.47 61.00 -6.20
N PRO A 944 -12.30 61.38 -5.65
CA PRO A 944 -11.65 60.78 -4.47
C PRO A 944 -12.42 60.86 -3.15
#